data_AF-A0A7X1GMK4-F1
#
_entry.id   AF-A0A7X1GMK4-F1
#
_cell.length_a   1.000
_cell.length_b   1.000
_cell.length_c   1.000
_cell.angle_alpha   90.00
_cell.angle_beta   90.00
_cell.angle_gamma   90.00
#
_symmetry.space_group_name_H-M   'P 1'
#
loop_
_entity.id
_entity.type
_entity.pdbx_description
1 polymer ?
#
loop_
_entity_poly.entity_id
_entity_poly.type
_entity_poly.pdbx_seq_one_letter_code
_entity_poly.pdbx_strand_id
1 'polypeptide(L)'
;MNGNNLNKVFFLTAIYFVIELIGGLYCNSLALLTDAAFMATNVAGQLIAIFAKNISNKAPDKNKTFGYERAKVLAGLFNGMLVGFVLFYVFTKAYERIIAPQPIEVEKVLYIAILGLAVNGYGLYALKSELKDINIRGSFLHLLIDTLGSLGVIISSLVIAYTHFYQMDALASVVIGVLAAYPTYFLIKDSLHILMEGVPPDIDLDDIKDFISNDFNGKAEHIHIWALTPDKTIMVVRIKTSGKAEVGSLKSALKSRFGFCDVFLETDEGIKMPDEFVGSKIQELIKQKDWRRLKEILSNWPAPDIADLFENIRVEEAVILFRLLHKQQAASVFSEVESNKQMALLQEMSNEHVRDIISELSPDDRTELFEEIPGEITQRLLNLLSSDIRRESLELLGYPEESVGRLMTPDYVAIRPHLTVELALEHIRRYGRDAETIHIAYVVDEKWHLLDDIPLRRLILADPEQIVASLMDERFVSILAHEDQEKAIKLTKRYNLFALPVIDSENVLLGIVTVDDILDVLEEEVTEDIHKGGSVVPLDMSYSAASVWTLYSKRIIWLSLLLVAGFFSSSVIAAFEKTLTAIVALAFFIPVLIGSGGNTGTQSATLVIRAIAIGDLSLRKWFSVVKKELLVGLLLGVTLGVVLSIGSSFWKDGAAVGPIAGMSMVIIVLWANLVGSLLPIILTKIKLDPAVVSSPLITTLLDATGLLVYFSIAKWWLKF
;
A
#
# COMPACT_ATOMS: atom_id res chain seq x y z
N MET A 1 23.81 37.79 -19.93
CA MET A 1 23.66 37.11 -18.63
C MET A 1 25.06 36.87 -18.07
N ASN A 2 25.51 37.62 -17.07
CA ASN A 2 26.80 37.39 -16.41
C ASN A 2 26.61 36.41 -15.24
N GLY A 3 26.38 35.12 -15.53
CA GLY A 3 26.34 34.05 -14.50
C GLY A 3 27.65 33.87 -13.69
N ASN A 4 28.64 34.71 -13.97
CA ASN A 4 29.95 34.71 -13.33
C ASN A 4 29.90 35.29 -11.90
N ASN A 5 28.97 36.20 -11.59
CA ASN A 5 28.86 36.80 -10.24
C ASN A 5 28.17 35.84 -9.26
N LEU A 6 27.06 35.21 -9.67
CA LEU A 6 26.33 34.24 -8.84
C LEU A 6 27.20 33.04 -8.45
N ASN A 7 27.93 32.45 -9.42
CA ASN A 7 28.82 31.32 -9.15
C ASN A 7 30.00 31.71 -8.24
N LYS A 8 30.55 32.92 -8.39
CA LYS A 8 31.60 33.43 -7.50
C LYS A 8 31.09 33.62 -6.08
N VAL A 9 29.91 34.20 -5.91
CA VAL A 9 29.28 34.39 -4.60
C VAL A 9 28.98 33.03 -3.96
N PHE A 10 28.42 32.08 -4.70
CA PHE A 10 28.16 30.72 -4.21
C PHE A 10 29.43 29.99 -3.73
N PHE A 11 30.51 30.05 -4.52
CA PHE A 11 31.77 29.40 -4.13
C PHE A 11 32.41 30.07 -2.91
N LEU A 12 32.31 31.40 -2.83
CA LEU A 12 32.80 32.17 -1.68
C LEU A 12 32.03 31.84 -0.40
N THR A 13 30.69 31.76 -0.47
CA THR A 13 29.85 31.36 0.67
C THR A 13 30.06 29.90 1.07
N ALA A 14 30.29 29.00 0.10
CA ALA A 14 30.56 27.59 0.39
C ALA A 14 31.91 27.40 1.09
N ILE A 15 32.94 28.16 0.71
CA ILE A 15 34.22 28.17 1.42
C ILE A 15 34.04 28.74 2.82
N TYR A 16 33.32 29.86 2.95
CA TYR A 16 33.09 30.50 4.24
C TYR A 16 32.32 29.59 5.20
N PHE A 17 31.32 28.84 4.73
CA PHE A 17 30.62 27.81 5.51
C PHE A 17 31.58 26.82 6.18
N VAL A 18 32.61 26.33 5.45
CA VAL A 18 33.60 25.39 6.02
C VAL A 18 34.41 26.06 7.12
N ILE A 19 34.80 27.32 6.93
CA ILE A 19 35.53 28.12 7.93
C ILE A 19 34.66 28.31 9.18
N GLU A 20 33.38 28.61 9.00
CA GLU A 20 32.43 28.85 10.09
C GLU A 20 32.10 27.59 10.87
N LEU A 21 31.93 26.45 10.19
CA LEU A 21 31.72 25.14 10.83
C LEU A 21 32.93 24.73 11.68
N ILE A 22 34.13 24.77 11.09
CA ILE A 22 35.38 24.44 11.81
C ILE A 22 35.59 25.43 12.96
N GLY A 23 35.34 26.71 12.70
CA GLY A 23 35.41 27.80 13.67
C GLY A 23 34.48 27.61 14.86
N GLY A 24 33.21 27.31 14.62
CA GLY A 24 32.20 27.08 15.65
C GLY A 24 32.53 25.88 16.53
N LEU A 25 33.00 24.78 15.93
CA LEU A 25 33.45 23.60 16.67
C LEU A 25 34.68 23.89 17.52
N TYR A 26 35.67 24.58 16.94
CA TYR A 26 36.94 24.88 17.61
C TYR A 26 36.77 25.91 18.74
N CYS A 27 35.96 26.95 18.52
CA CYS A 27 35.73 28.02 19.50
C CYS A 27 34.61 27.69 20.50
N ASN A 28 33.96 26.54 20.34
CA ASN A 28 32.79 26.10 21.10
C ASN A 28 31.61 27.10 21.06
N SER A 29 31.39 27.79 19.94
CA SER A 29 30.28 28.76 19.77
C SER A 29 29.09 28.12 19.07
N LEU A 30 27.92 28.13 19.74
CA LEU A 30 26.67 27.65 19.16
C LEU A 30 26.16 28.63 18.10
N ALA A 31 26.41 29.93 18.25
CA ALA A 31 25.92 30.93 17.31
C ALA A 31 26.57 30.75 15.93
N LEU A 32 27.89 30.52 15.88
CA LEU A 32 28.58 30.17 14.63
C LEU A 32 28.15 28.83 14.06
N LEU A 33 27.97 27.81 14.92
CA LEU A 33 27.48 26.50 14.46
C LEU A 33 26.07 26.57 13.90
N THR A 34 25.23 27.44 14.45
CA THR A 34 23.87 27.68 14.00
C THR A 34 23.87 28.33 12.61
N ASP A 35 24.68 29.38 12.41
CA ASP A 35 24.82 30.05 11.11
C ASP A 35 25.36 29.06 10.05
N ALA A 36 26.43 28.32 10.38
CA ALA A 36 27.00 27.29 9.51
C ALA A 36 25.99 26.18 9.16
N ALA A 37 25.18 25.73 10.13
CA ALA A 37 24.17 24.69 9.88
C ALA A 37 23.09 25.18 8.90
N PHE A 38 22.64 26.43 9.01
CA PHE A 38 21.72 27.03 8.05
C PHE A 38 22.38 27.23 6.68
N MET A 39 23.64 27.65 6.60
CA MET A 39 24.34 27.70 5.30
C MET A 39 24.40 26.31 4.63
N ALA A 40 24.65 25.25 5.42
CA ALA A 40 24.67 23.88 4.92
C ALA A 40 23.30 23.43 4.36
N THR A 41 22.21 23.71 5.08
CA THR A 41 20.86 23.37 4.61
C THR A 41 20.52 24.07 3.30
N ASN A 42 20.98 25.31 3.11
CA ASN A 42 20.76 26.05 1.89
C ASN A 42 21.56 25.53 0.70
N VAL A 43 22.82 25.14 0.91
CA VAL A 43 23.61 24.45 -0.13
C VAL A 43 22.92 23.14 -0.54
N ALA A 44 22.47 22.33 0.43
CA ALA A 44 21.73 21.11 0.17
C ALA A 44 20.41 21.39 -0.58
N GLY A 45 19.64 22.39 -0.14
CA GLY A 45 18.40 22.82 -0.77
C GLY A 45 18.58 23.22 -2.23
N GLN A 46 19.65 23.96 -2.56
CA GLN A 46 19.97 24.34 -3.93
C GLN A 46 20.32 23.14 -4.81
N LEU A 47 21.11 22.18 -4.30
CA LEU A 47 21.43 20.96 -5.04
C LEU A 47 20.17 20.14 -5.34
N ILE A 48 19.26 20.03 -4.35
CA ILE A 48 17.99 19.33 -4.49
C ILE A 48 17.08 20.08 -5.49
N ALA A 49 17.04 21.41 -5.44
CA ALA A 49 16.29 22.21 -6.39
C ALA A 49 16.81 22.06 -7.83
N ILE A 50 18.13 21.99 -8.03
CA ILE A 50 18.74 21.71 -9.35
C ILE A 50 18.35 20.31 -9.84
N PHE A 51 18.44 19.31 -8.97
CA PHE A 51 18.05 17.94 -9.30
C PHE A 51 16.56 17.84 -9.65
N ALA A 52 15.70 18.47 -8.86
CA ALA A 52 14.26 18.55 -9.11
C ALA A 52 13.93 19.31 -10.39
N LYS A 53 14.68 20.37 -10.72
CA LYS A 53 14.55 21.07 -11.99
C LYS A 53 14.84 20.15 -13.18
N ASN A 54 15.92 19.37 -13.10
CA ASN A 54 16.27 18.39 -14.15
C ASN A 54 15.19 17.33 -14.33
N ILE A 55 14.58 16.87 -13.22
CA ILE A 55 13.44 15.96 -13.28
C ILE A 55 12.21 16.64 -13.88
N SER A 56 11.88 17.85 -13.45
CA SER A 56 10.70 18.59 -13.90
C SER A 56 10.72 18.95 -15.39
N ASN A 57 11.92 19.08 -15.98
CA ASN A 57 12.08 19.37 -17.41
C ASN A 57 11.84 18.14 -18.30
N LYS A 58 11.65 16.94 -17.73
CA LYS A 58 11.29 15.76 -18.52
C LYS A 58 9.90 15.93 -19.11
N ALA A 59 9.77 15.60 -20.38
CA ALA A 59 8.48 15.62 -21.06
C ALA A 59 7.47 14.67 -20.37
N PRO A 60 6.16 14.98 -20.40
CA PRO A 60 5.12 14.07 -19.96
C PRO A 60 5.18 12.71 -20.66
N ASP A 61 4.81 11.65 -19.95
CA ASP A 61 4.74 10.29 -20.47
C ASP A 61 3.36 9.64 -20.18
N LYS A 62 3.17 8.40 -20.64
CA LYS A 62 1.89 7.67 -20.48
C LYS A 62 1.46 7.47 -19.02
N ASN A 63 2.42 7.43 -18.10
CA ASN A 63 2.18 7.23 -16.67
C ASN A 63 2.15 8.55 -15.90
N LYS A 64 2.70 9.63 -16.48
CA LYS A 64 2.81 10.97 -15.90
C LYS A 64 2.35 12.01 -16.93
N THR A 65 1.03 12.11 -17.08
CA THR A 65 0.36 12.94 -18.09
C THR A 65 0.58 14.45 -17.91
N PHE A 66 0.83 14.92 -16.69
CA PHE A 66 1.25 16.30 -16.40
C PHE A 66 2.78 16.46 -16.27
N GLY A 67 3.55 15.42 -16.60
CA GLY A 67 5.00 15.37 -16.41
C GLY A 67 5.40 15.30 -14.94
N TYR A 68 6.63 15.75 -14.66
CA TYR A 68 7.26 15.65 -13.33
C TYR A 68 7.36 17.00 -12.60
N GLU A 69 6.44 17.92 -12.89
CA GLU A 69 6.49 19.30 -12.38
C GLU A 69 6.42 19.39 -10.85
N ARG A 70 5.66 18.49 -10.19
CA ARG A 70 5.59 18.38 -8.72
C ARG A 70 6.93 18.04 -8.05
N ALA A 71 7.96 17.62 -8.80
CA ALA A 71 9.30 17.42 -8.25
C ALA A 71 9.86 18.70 -7.59
N LYS A 72 9.53 19.89 -8.12
CA LYS A 72 9.91 21.18 -7.53
C LYS A 72 9.26 21.40 -6.16
N VAL A 73 8.00 21.01 -6.02
CA VAL A 73 7.22 21.13 -4.77
C VAL A 73 7.77 20.18 -3.71
N LEU A 74 8.05 18.93 -4.10
CA LEU A 74 8.67 17.94 -3.21
C LEU A 74 10.06 18.37 -2.75
N ALA A 75 10.86 18.97 -3.64
CA ALA A 75 12.15 19.55 -3.27
C ALA A 75 12.01 20.69 -2.25
N GLY A 76 11.01 21.57 -2.44
CA GLY A 76 10.68 22.63 -1.48
C GLY A 76 10.30 22.07 -0.10
N LEU A 77 9.42 21.06 -0.07
CA LEU A 77 9.01 20.40 1.17
C LEU A 77 10.20 19.74 1.89
N PHE A 78 11.01 18.97 1.17
CA PHE A 78 12.18 18.29 1.73
C PHE A 78 13.18 19.30 2.30
N ASN A 79 13.46 20.40 1.58
CA ASN A 79 14.30 21.47 2.08
C ASN A 79 13.73 22.10 3.35
N GLY A 80 12.42 22.39 3.36
CA GLY A 80 11.73 22.92 4.55
C GLY A 80 11.84 21.98 5.75
N MET A 81 11.64 20.67 5.58
CA MET A 81 11.79 19.67 6.64
C MET A 81 13.23 19.59 7.16
N LEU A 82 14.23 19.67 6.27
CA LEU A 82 15.64 19.65 6.64
C LEU A 82 15.99 20.87 7.50
N VAL A 83 15.55 22.07 7.10
CA VAL A 83 15.71 23.29 7.93
C VAL A 83 14.95 23.17 9.25
N GLY A 84 13.75 22.60 9.24
CA GLY A 84 12.96 22.32 10.45
C GLY A 84 13.68 21.41 11.45
N PHE A 85 14.36 20.37 10.96
CA PHE A 85 15.19 19.49 11.81
C PHE A 85 16.37 20.24 12.42
N VAL A 86 17.06 21.06 11.61
CA VAL A 86 18.16 21.91 12.11
C VAL A 86 17.66 22.91 13.16
N LEU A 87 16.51 23.55 12.93
CA LEU A 87 15.88 24.45 13.92
C LEU A 87 15.61 23.74 15.25
N PHE A 88 15.02 22.55 15.19
CA PHE A 88 14.76 21.74 16.39
C PHE A 88 16.05 21.41 17.15
N TYR A 89 17.11 21.01 16.44
CA TYR A 89 18.42 20.74 17.02
C TYR A 89 19.02 21.99 17.66
N VAL A 90 19.03 23.12 16.95
CA VAL A 90 19.56 24.40 17.42
C VAL A 90 18.82 24.88 18.66
N PHE A 91 17.49 24.85 18.68
CA PHE A 91 16.71 25.27 19.85
C PHE A 91 16.94 24.36 21.06
N THR A 92 17.08 23.05 20.83
CA THR A 92 17.42 22.10 21.90
C THR A 92 18.82 22.40 22.48
N LYS A 93 19.82 22.64 21.62
CA LYS A 93 21.18 23.01 22.06
C LYS A 93 21.25 24.37 22.71
N ALA A 94 20.48 25.34 22.24
CA ALA A 94 20.40 26.65 22.85
C ALA A 94 19.79 26.55 24.26
N TYR A 95 18.73 25.77 24.42
CA TYR A 95 18.13 25.49 25.73
C TYR A 95 19.14 24.85 26.71
N GLU A 96 19.87 23.81 26.27
CA GLU A 96 20.95 23.19 27.07
C GLU A 96 21.98 24.23 27.52
N ARG A 97 22.41 25.12 26.61
CA ARG A 97 23.44 26.15 26.89
C ARG A 97 22.94 27.35 27.71
N ILE A 98 21.65 27.64 27.69
CA ILE A 98 21.06 28.68 28.56
C ILE A 98 21.09 28.19 30.02
N ILE A 99 20.80 26.91 30.25
CA ILE A 99 20.79 26.30 31.60
C ILE A 99 22.22 26.02 32.09
N ALA A 100 23.08 25.51 31.20
CA ALA A 100 24.47 25.17 31.52
C ALA A 100 25.43 25.90 30.54
N PRO A 101 25.81 27.16 30.85
CA PRO A 101 26.67 27.96 29.98
C PRO A 101 28.05 27.33 29.85
N GLN A 102 28.61 27.38 28.63
CA GLN A 102 29.96 26.91 28.35
C GLN A 102 30.86 28.09 27.96
N PRO A 103 32.16 28.05 28.31
CA PRO A 103 33.09 29.08 27.89
C PRO A 103 33.34 29.00 26.38
N ILE A 104 33.56 30.17 25.78
CA ILE A 104 33.69 30.37 24.33
C ILE A 104 34.94 31.20 24.08
N GLU A 105 35.69 30.91 23.03
CA GLU A 105 36.86 31.69 22.62
C GLU A 105 36.45 32.95 21.85
N VAL A 106 35.94 33.94 22.59
CA VAL A 106 35.28 35.16 22.06
C VAL A 106 36.08 35.89 20.98
N GLU A 107 37.39 36.03 21.15
CA GLU A 107 38.25 36.71 20.17
C GLU A 107 38.22 36.02 18.80
N LYS A 108 38.32 34.68 18.79
CA LYS A 108 38.31 33.89 17.55
C LYS A 108 36.93 33.91 16.90
N VAL A 109 35.87 33.82 17.70
CA VAL A 109 34.48 33.94 17.21
C VAL A 109 34.27 35.29 16.51
N LEU A 110 34.76 36.37 17.11
CA LEU A 110 34.63 37.72 16.54
C LEU A 110 35.35 37.85 15.19
N TYR A 111 36.56 37.30 15.05
CA TYR A 111 37.27 37.30 13.75
C TYR A 111 36.50 36.57 12.66
N ILE A 112 35.93 35.42 12.98
CA ILE A 112 35.19 34.58 12.03
C ILE A 112 33.89 35.31 11.63
N ALA A 113 33.16 35.87 12.58
CA ALA A 113 31.93 36.60 12.30
C ALA A 113 32.15 37.89 11.49
N ILE A 114 33.26 38.61 11.72
CA ILE A 114 33.64 39.78 10.89
C ILE A 114 33.98 39.35 9.46
N LEU A 115 34.67 38.21 9.30
CA LEU A 115 34.93 37.64 7.98
C LEU A 115 33.62 37.27 7.27
N GLY A 116 32.67 36.67 7.98
CA GLY A 116 31.33 36.37 7.46
C GLY A 116 30.57 37.60 7.00
N LEU A 117 30.57 38.65 7.83
CA LEU A 117 29.97 39.93 7.49
C LEU A 117 30.59 40.53 6.21
N ALA A 118 31.91 40.41 6.02
CA ALA A 118 32.59 40.88 4.83
C ALA A 118 32.24 40.04 3.58
N VAL A 119 32.22 38.71 3.72
CA VAL A 119 31.88 37.77 2.63
C VAL A 119 30.43 37.98 2.18
N ASN A 120 29.48 37.98 3.12
CA ASN A 120 28.07 38.14 2.84
C ASN A 120 27.76 39.57 2.33
N GLY A 121 28.43 40.58 2.89
CA GLY A 121 28.35 41.97 2.43
C GLY A 121 28.84 42.16 0.98
N TYR A 122 29.95 41.50 0.61
CA TYR A 122 30.40 41.48 -0.79
C TYR A 122 29.38 40.78 -1.70
N GLY A 123 28.80 39.66 -1.24
CA GLY A 123 27.73 38.96 -1.96
C GLY A 123 26.51 39.85 -2.24
N LEU A 124 26.04 40.57 -1.22
CA LEU A 124 24.94 41.54 -1.34
C LEU A 124 25.27 42.65 -2.34
N TYR A 125 26.49 43.21 -2.26
CA TYR A 125 26.93 44.25 -3.19
C TYR A 125 27.00 43.73 -4.64
N ALA A 126 27.59 42.54 -4.84
CA ALA A 126 27.75 41.93 -6.16
C ALA A 126 26.41 41.60 -6.84
N LEU A 127 25.41 41.17 -6.07
CA LEU A 127 24.10 40.78 -6.60
C LEU A 127 23.09 41.94 -6.71
N LYS A 128 23.37 43.11 -6.11
CA LYS A 128 22.46 44.27 -6.08
C LYS A 128 22.02 44.74 -7.48
N SER A 129 22.92 44.68 -8.46
CA SER A 129 22.65 45.15 -9.82
C SER A 129 21.78 44.19 -10.66
N GLU A 130 21.57 42.96 -10.19
CA GLU A 130 20.93 41.87 -10.93
C GLU A 130 19.60 41.40 -10.30
N LEU A 131 19.03 42.18 -9.37
CA LEU A 131 17.80 41.87 -8.61
C LEU A 131 16.51 41.68 -9.44
N LYS A 132 16.55 41.94 -10.75
CA LYS A 132 15.40 41.70 -11.65
C LYS A 132 15.15 40.22 -11.91
N ASP A 133 16.15 39.35 -11.73
CA ASP A 133 15.99 37.89 -11.86
C ASP A 133 15.47 37.30 -10.53
N ILE A 134 14.44 36.46 -10.63
CA ILE A 134 13.80 35.83 -9.46
C ILE A 134 14.75 34.91 -8.68
N ASN A 135 15.67 34.23 -9.37
CA ASN A 135 16.65 33.36 -8.72
C ASN A 135 17.71 34.19 -7.97
N ILE A 136 18.13 35.32 -8.55
CA ILE A 136 19.09 36.24 -7.93
C ILE A 136 18.46 36.95 -6.72
N ARG A 137 17.18 37.31 -6.82
CA ARG A 137 16.43 37.88 -5.69
C ARG A 137 16.34 36.90 -4.52
N GLY A 138 16.12 35.61 -4.80
CA GLY A 138 16.15 34.55 -3.78
C GLY A 138 17.51 34.44 -3.09
N SER A 139 18.60 34.34 -3.87
CA SER A 139 19.96 34.32 -3.32
C SER A 139 20.33 35.59 -2.55
N PHE A 140 19.84 36.75 -2.97
CA PHE A 140 20.07 38.03 -2.29
C PHE A 140 19.37 38.10 -0.92
N LEU A 141 18.10 37.69 -0.85
CA LEU A 141 17.35 37.63 0.42
C LEU A 141 18.01 36.66 1.39
N HIS A 142 18.55 35.56 0.88
CA HIS A 142 19.24 34.59 1.70
C HIS A 142 20.55 35.15 2.29
N LEU A 143 21.40 35.75 1.47
CA LEU A 143 22.62 36.44 1.94
C LEU A 143 22.32 37.54 2.96
N LEU A 144 21.14 38.18 2.86
CA LEU A 144 20.71 39.19 3.83
C LEU A 144 20.43 38.57 5.20
N ILE A 145 19.82 37.37 5.23
CA ILE A 145 19.61 36.62 6.48
C ILE A 145 20.96 36.21 7.08
N ASP A 146 21.89 35.70 6.28
CA ASP A 146 23.23 35.31 6.75
C ASP A 146 24.03 36.52 7.25
N THR A 147 23.88 37.69 6.60
CA THR A 147 24.46 38.96 7.06
C THR A 147 23.91 39.37 8.43
N LEU A 148 22.60 39.22 8.64
CA LEU A 148 21.96 39.47 9.93
C LEU A 148 22.42 38.45 10.99
N GLY A 149 22.63 37.19 10.59
CA GLY A 149 23.22 36.14 11.41
C GLY A 149 24.60 36.51 11.93
N SER A 150 25.53 36.83 11.01
CA SER A 150 26.89 37.27 11.35
C SER A 150 26.90 38.53 12.23
N LEU A 151 26.00 39.50 12.00
CA LEU A 151 25.82 40.67 12.89
C LEU A 151 25.36 40.25 14.29
N GLY A 152 24.41 39.32 14.38
CA GLY A 152 23.96 38.74 15.64
C GLY A 152 25.10 38.08 16.42
N VAL A 153 25.94 37.31 15.72
CA VAL A 153 27.15 36.70 16.32
C VAL A 153 28.11 37.78 16.82
N ILE A 154 28.44 38.80 16.03
CA ILE A 154 29.33 39.92 16.43
C ILE A 154 28.81 40.61 17.69
N ILE A 155 27.52 40.97 17.73
CA ILE A 155 26.89 41.61 18.89
C ILE A 155 27.01 40.70 20.11
N SER A 156 26.70 39.40 19.95
CA SER A 156 26.80 38.44 21.05
C SER A 156 28.25 38.33 21.57
N SER A 157 29.24 38.25 20.69
CA SER A 157 30.66 38.17 21.06
C SER A 157 31.12 39.42 21.80
N LEU A 158 30.73 40.62 21.36
CA LEU A 158 31.05 41.85 22.07
C LEU A 158 30.43 41.87 23.47
N VAL A 159 29.16 41.49 23.62
CA VAL A 159 28.51 41.43 24.93
C VAL A 159 29.22 40.43 25.85
N ILE A 160 29.59 39.25 25.35
CA ILE A 160 30.34 38.24 26.13
C ILE A 160 31.72 38.79 26.53
N ALA A 161 32.41 39.49 25.64
CA ALA A 161 33.72 40.08 25.92
C ALA A 161 33.68 41.08 27.09
N TYR A 162 32.62 41.90 27.19
CA TYR A 162 32.48 42.91 28.24
C TYR A 162 31.86 42.39 29.54
N THR A 163 30.96 41.40 29.47
CA THR A 163 30.12 40.99 30.61
C THR A 163 30.40 39.57 31.11
N HIS A 164 31.14 38.76 30.35
CA HIS A 164 31.32 37.32 30.57
C HIS A 164 30.00 36.53 30.62
N PHE A 165 28.91 37.09 30.07
CA PHE A 165 27.60 36.43 30.02
C PHE A 165 27.51 35.47 28.83
N TYR A 166 28.09 34.27 28.97
CA TYR A 166 28.21 33.26 27.90
C TYR A 166 26.87 32.77 27.32
N GLN A 167 25.77 32.93 28.07
CA GLN A 167 24.41 32.64 27.58
C GLN A 167 24.03 33.46 26.34
N MET A 168 24.70 34.59 26.09
CA MET A 168 24.44 35.40 24.88
C MET A 168 24.68 34.66 23.58
N ASP A 169 25.60 33.69 23.54
CA ASP A 169 25.85 32.86 22.35
C ASP A 169 24.65 31.95 22.05
N ALA A 170 24.04 31.38 23.10
CA ALA A 170 22.82 30.59 22.97
C ALA A 170 21.63 31.47 22.59
N LEU A 171 21.50 32.67 23.17
CA LEU A 171 20.44 33.63 22.82
C LEU A 171 20.57 34.12 21.37
N ALA A 172 21.80 34.39 20.90
CA ALA A 172 22.04 34.72 19.50
C ALA A 172 21.64 33.58 18.57
N SER A 173 21.94 32.33 18.93
CA SER A 173 21.51 31.15 18.19
C SER A 173 19.99 31.04 18.09
N VAL A 174 19.26 31.36 19.17
CA VAL A 174 17.78 31.41 19.17
C VAL A 174 17.28 32.49 18.21
N VAL A 175 17.87 33.69 18.23
CA VAL A 175 17.47 34.78 17.33
C VAL A 175 17.68 34.39 15.87
N ILE A 176 18.84 33.83 15.53
CA ILE A 176 19.14 33.32 14.17
C ILE A 176 18.12 32.24 13.78
N GLY A 177 17.83 31.30 14.70
CA GLY A 177 16.81 30.27 14.49
C GLY A 177 15.41 30.85 14.23
N VAL A 178 14.98 31.86 14.99
CA VAL A 178 13.66 32.50 14.78
C VAL A 178 13.58 33.20 13.42
N LEU A 179 14.65 33.86 12.98
CA LEU A 179 14.74 34.48 11.65
C LEU A 179 14.60 33.42 10.53
N ALA A 180 15.18 32.24 10.71
CA ALA A 180 15.07 31.13 9.77
C ALA A 180 13.74 30.36 9.86
N ALA A 181 13.07 30.36 11.02
CA ALA A 181 11.82 29.63 11.24
C ALA A 181 10.64 30.18 10.41
N TYR A 182 10.55 31.51 10.28
CA TYR A 182 9.49 32.16 9.51
C TYR A 182 9.43 31.69 8.04
N PRO A 183 10.49 31.83 7.22
CA PRO A 183 10.43 31.37 5.83
C PRO A 183 10.26 29.85 5.72
N THR A 184 10.80 29.08 6.67
CA THR A 184 10.66 27.62 6.71
C THR A 184 9.20 27.19 6.89
N TYR A 185 8.47 27.84 7.79
CA TYR A 185 7.05 27.57 8.02
C TYR A 185 6.21 27.79 6.76
N PHE A 186 6.40 28.92 6.07
CA PHE A 186 5.68 29.20 4.82
C PHE A 186 6.06 28.21 3.73
N LEU A 187 7.34 27.88 3.57
CA LEU A 187 7.78 26.91 2.56
C LEU A 187 7.12 25.54 2.76
N ILE A 188 7.07 25.04 4.01
CA ILE A 188 6.41 23.76 4.34
C ILE A 188 4.90 23.87 4.10
N LYS A 189 4.26 24.92 4.63
CA LYS A 189 2.81 25.14 4.52
C LYS A 189 2.36 25.20 3.06
N ASP A 190 3.05 26.01 2.24
CA ASP A 190 2.70 26.21 0.83
C ASP A 190 2.95 24.92 0.02
N SER A 191 4.05 24.22 0.31
CA SER A 191 4.34 22.94 -0.36
C SER A 191 3.33 21.86 -0.02
N LEU A 192 2.93 21.75 1.26
CA LEU A 192 1.87 20.83 1.69
C LEU A 192 0.52 21.19 1.09
N HIS A 193 0.17 22.49 1.06
CA HIS A 193 -1.07 22.96 0.44
C HIS A 193 -1.16 22.54 -1.03
N ILE A 194 -0.08 22.68 -1.80
CA ILE A 194 -0.02 22.25 -3.21
C ILE A 194 -0.10 20.71 -3.33
N LEU A 195 0.56 19.95 -2.44
CA LEU A 195 0.52 18.49 -2.45
C LEU A 195 -0.85 17.92 -2.05
N MET A 196 -1.59 18.64 -1.22
CA MET A 196 -2.98 18.35 -0.84
C MET A 196 -4.00 18.93 -1.84
N GLU A 197 -3.55 19.36 -3.02
CA GLU A 197 -4.40 19.87 -4.10
C GLU A 197 -5.23 21.10 -3.69
N GLY A 198 -4.64 21.94 -2.84
CA GLY A 198 -5.28 23.14 -2.35
C GLY A 198 -5.51 24.20 -3.44
N VAL A 199 -6.58 24.98 -3.25
CA VAL A 199 -6.93 26.12 -4.10
C VAL A 199 -5.90 27.24 -3.91
N PRO A 200 -5.33 27.81 -4.98
CA PRO A 200 -4.44 28.97 -4.88
C PRO A 200 -5.12 30.16 -4.15
N PRO A 201 -4.40 30.89 -3.30
CA PRO A 201 -4.99 31.97 -2.48
C PRO A 201 -5.46 33.19 -3.29
N ASP A 202 -5.04 33.31 -4.54
CA ASP A 202 -5.40 34.36 -5.50
C ASP A 202 -6.69 34.05 -6.29
N ILE A 203 -7.33 32.90 -6.05
CA ILE A 203 -8.52 32.46 -6.77
C ILE A 203 -9.74 32.44 -5.84
N ASP A 204 -10.73 33.26 -6.17
CA ASP A 204 -12.05 33.24 -5.55
C ASP A 204 -13.01 32.33 -6.35
N LEU A 205 -13.60 31.35 -5.67
CA LEU A 205 -14.55 30.42 -6.27
C LEU A 205 -15.87 31.09 -6.65
N ASP A 206 -16.29 32.12 -5.91
CA ASP A 206 -17.57 32.77 -6.14
C ASP A 206 -17.51 33.69 -7.37
N ASP A 207 -16.37 34.36 -7.61
CA ASP A 207 -16.11 35.10 -8.85
C ASP A 207 -16.20 34.21 -10.11
N ILE A 208 -15.75 32.94 -10.00
CA ILE A 208 -15.81 31.98 -11.11
C ILE A 208 -17.25 31.51 -11.35
N LYS A 209 -18.01 31.24 -10.28
CA LYS A 209 -19.43 30.86 -10.40
C LYS A 209 -20.25 31.99 -11.01
N ASP A 210 -20.03 33.21 -10.56
CA ASP A 210 -20.69 34.40 -11.07
C ASP A 210 -20.36 34.65 -12.54
N PHE A 211 -19.10 34.45 -12.92
CA PHE A 211 -18.69 34.51 -14.33
C PHE A 211 -19.41 33.48 -15.20
N ILE A 212 -19.47 32.21 -14.77
CA ILE A 212 -20.14 31.14 -15.52
C ILE A 212 -21.65 31.39 -15.62
N SER A 213 -22.27 31.89 -14.54
CA SER A 213 -23.71 32.17 -14.49
C SER A 213 -24.09 33.39 -15.35
N ASN A 214 -23.37 34.49 -15.22
CA ASN A 214 -23.73 35.76 -15.84
C ASN A 214 -23.35 35.84 -17.32
N ASP A 215 -22.14 35.38 -17.68
CA ASP A 215 -21.61 35.57 -19.03
C ASP A 215 -21.96 34.42 -19.98
N PHE A 216 -22.30 33.23 -19.45
CA PHE A 216 -22.55 32.02 -20.25
C PHE A 216 -23.90 31.34 -19.99
N ASN A 217 -24.75 31.90 -19.12
CA ASN A 217 -26.08 31.39 -18.80
C ASN A 217 -26.08 29.89 -18.44
N GLY A 218 -25.01 29.44 -17.78
CA GLY A 218 -24.76 28.07 -17.36
C GLY A 218 -24.69 27.95 -15.84
N LYS A 219 -25.03 26.79 -15.31
CA LYS A 219 -24.87 26.50 -13.88
C LYS A 219 -23.66 25.60 -13.68
N ALA A 220 -22.66 26.09 -12.95
CA ALA A 220 -21.53 25.27 -12.56
C ALA A 220 -21.96 24.26 -11.47
N GLU A 221 -21.76 22.98 -11.74
CA GLU A 221 -21.94 21.87 -10.81
C GLU A 221 -20.54 21.27 -10.61
N HIS A 222 -20.09 21.02 -9.38
CA HIS A 222 -18.77 20.44 -9.08
C HIS A 222 -17.57 21.20 -9.71
N ILE A 223 -17.13 22.27 -9.04
CA ILE A 223 -15.90 22.99 -9.38
C ILE A 223 -14.76 22.44 -8.51
N HIS A 224 -13.70 21.94 -9.15
CA HIS A 224 -12.45 21.55 -8.51
C HIS A 224 -11.30 22.37 -9.08
N ILE A 225 -10.56 23.05 -8.21
CA ILE A 225 -9.41 23.89 -8.57
C ILE A 225 -8.25 23.52 -7.68
N TRP A 226 -7.07 23.31 -8.27
CA TRP A 226 -5.87 23.04 -7.49
C TRP A 226 -4.61 23.58 -8.17
N ALA A 227 -3.62 23.90 -7.35
CA ALA A 227 -2.27 24.15 -7.83
C ALA A 227 -1.54 22.83 -8.17
N LEU A 228 -0.94 22.75 -9.36
CA LEU A 228 0.05 21.72 -9.70
C LEU A 228 1.45 22.13 -9.24
N THR A 229 1.76 23.41 -9.41
CA THR A 229 2.97 24.11 -8.96
C THR A 229 2.58 25.56 -8.60
N PRO A 230 3.45 26.36 -7.95
CA PRO A 230 3.12 27.76 -7.62
C PRO A 230 2.72 28.63 -8.82
N ASP A 231 3.11 28.23 -10.03
CA ASP A 231 2.89 28.91 -11.30
C ASP A 231 1.88 28.22 -12.22
N LYS A 232 1.34 27.04 -11.84
CA LYS A 232 0.41 26.27 -12.67
C LYS A 232 -0.82 25.85 -11.88
N THR A 233 -1.96 26.42 -12.24
CA THR A 233 -3.26 26.07 -11.67
C THR A 233 -4.11 25.33 -12.69
N ILE A 234 -4.77 24.27 -12.25
CA ILE A 234 -5.69 23.44 -13.04
C ILE A 234 -7.10 23.60 -12.49
N MET A 235 -8.08 23.60 -13.38
CA MET A 235 -9.48 23.62 -13.04
C MET A 235 -10.24 22.51 -13.78
N VAL A 236 -11.13 21.84 -13.06
CA VAL A 236 -12.15 20.96 -13.62
C VAL A 236 -13.50 21.53 -13.19
N VAL A 237 -14.41 21.69 -14.14
CA VAL A 237 -15.77 22.12 -13.85
C VAL A 237 -16.75 21.37 -14.72
N ARG A 238 -17.84 20.90 -14.10
CA ARG A 238 -19.00 20.42 -14.82
C ARG A 238 -20.01 21.56 -14.95
N ILE A 239 -20.55 21.74 -16.16
CA ILE A 239 -21.43 22.87 -16.44
C ILE A 239 -22.72 22.36 -17.06
N LYS A 240 -23.83 22.71 -16.42
CA LYS A 240 -25.16 22.48 -16.92
C LYS A 240 -25.61 23.70 -17.71
N THR A 241 -25.66 23.56 -19.02
CA THR A 241 -26.08 24.62 -19.94
C THR A 241 -27.35 24.21 -20.69
N SER A 242 -28.19 25.19 -21.00
CA SER A 242 -29.45 25.02 -21.72
C SER A 242 -29.30 25.03 -23.25
N GLY A 243 -28.07 25.05 -23.78
CA GLY A 243 -27.78 24.95 -25.20
C GLY A 243 -26.34 24.54 -25.50
N LYS A 244 -26.04 24.29 -26.79
CA LYS A 244 -24.69 24.08 -27.34
C LYS A 244 -23.86 25.37 -27.29
N ALA A 245 -23.78 26.02 -26.14
CA ALA A 245 -22.90 27.15 -25.96
C ALA A 245 -21.47 26.71 -26.28
N GLU A 246 -20.75 27.53 -27.05
CA GLU A 246 -19.42 27.27 -27.55
C GLU A 246 -18.44 26.91 -26.41
N VAL A 247 -18.33 25.61 -26.09
CA VAL A 247 -17.45 25.08 -25.03
C VAL A 247 -16.01 25.59 -25.16
N GLY A 248 -15.57 25.84 -26.40
CA GLY A 248 -14.27 26.43 -26.71
C GLY A 248 -14.10 27.89 -26.28
N SER A 249 -15.13 28.73 -26.39
CA SER A 249 -15.04 30.15 -26.00
C SER A 249 -15.06 30.31 -24.48
N LEU A 250 -15.84 29.51 -23.76
CA LEU A 250 -15.84 29.46 -22.29
C LEU A 250 -14.50 28.97 -21.73
N LYS A 251 -13.94 27.89 -22.30
CA LYS A 251 -12.61 27.40 -21.91
C LYS A 251 -11.54 28.49 -22.07
N SER A 252 -11.57 29.19 -23.20
CA SER A 252 -10.62 30.27 -23.50
C SER A 252 -10.81 31.46 -22.56
N ALA A 253 -12.05 31.82 -22.26
CA ALA A 253 -12.37 32.93 -21.37
C ALA A 253 -11.92 32.65 -19.92
N LEU A 254 -12.20 31.45 -19.39
CA LEU A 254 -11.75 31.01 -18.07
C LEU A 254 -10.21 31.01 -17.97
N LYS A 255 -9.50 30.49 -18.98
CA LYS A 255 -8.03 30.54 -19.02
C LYS A 255 -7.50 31.98 -19.02
N SER A 256 -8.09 32.86 -19.84
CA SER A 256 -7.60 34.24 -19.99
C SER A 256 -7.89 35.13 -18.78
N ARG A 257 -9.03 34.94 -18.11
CA ARG A 257 -9.49 35.79 -17.01
C ARG A 257 -8.89 35.40 -15.67
N PHE A 258 -8.73 34.10 -15.42
CA PHE A 258 -8.31 33.56 -14.12
C PHE A 258 -6.93 32.86 -14.16
N GLY A 259 -6.25 32.88 -15.31
CA GLY A 259 -4.87 32.38 -15.42
C GLY A 259 -4.71 30.87 -15.36
N PHE A 260 -5.77 30.09 -15.55
CA PHE A 260 -5.70 28.63 -15.54
C PHE A 260 -4.82 28.09 -16.67
N CYS A 261 -3.89 27.20 -16.34
CA CYS A 261 -3.07 26.48 -17.31
C CYS A 261 -3.93 25.54 -18.15
N ASP A 262 -4.80 24.76 -17.47
CA ASP A 262 -5.80 23.93 -18.12
C ASP A 262 -7.15 23.99 -17.42
N VAL A 263 -8.19 23.89 -18.26
CA VAL A 263 -9.59 23.87 -17.85
C VAL A 263 -10.23 22.68 -18.55
N PHE A 264 -10.74 21.74 -17.76
CA PHE A 264 -11.54 20.62 -18.23
C PHE A 264 -13.01 20.97 -18.02
N LEU A 265 -13.77 20.92 -19.11
CA LEU A 265 -15.20 21.21 -19.13
C LEU A 265 -15.95 19.93 -19.41
N GLU A 266 -16.78 19.50 -18.46
CA GLU A 266 -17.73 18.43 -18.67
C GLU A 266 -19.12 19.04 -18.91
N THR A 267 -19.70 18.76 -20.07
CA THR A 267 -21.07 19.15 -20.41
C THR A 267 -21.97 17.92 -20.34
N ASP A 268 -23.23 18.09 -19.93
CA ASP A 268 -24.25 17.03 -19.91
C ASP A 268 -24.66 16.59 -21.35
N GLU A 269 -23.72 16.04 -22.13
CA GLU A 269 -24.01 15.22 -23.31
C GLU A 269 -23.59 13.77 -23.02
N GLY A 270 -24.51 13.00 -22.41
CA GLY A 270 -24.57 11.53 -22.54
C GLY A 270 -23.68 10.68 -21.64
N ILE A 271 -24.27 10.15 -20.56
CA ILE A 271 -24.54 8.72 -20.24
C ILE A 271 -24.94 8.71 -18.75
N LYS A 272 -26.18 8.32 -18.46
CA LYS A 272 -26.64 8.08 -17.09
C LYS A 272 -26.24 6.66 -16.70
N MET A 273 -25.36 6.53 -15.72
CA MET A 273 -25.45 5.53 -14.64
C MET A 273 -24.79 6.15 -13.41
N PRO A 274 -25.47 6.18 -12.24
CA PRO A 274 -24.77 5.77 -11.02
C PRO A 274 -25.66 5.07 -9.97
N ASP A 275 -25.08 4.07 -9.30
CA ASP A 275 -25.69 3.17 -8.31
C ASP A 275 -26.31 3.88 -7.09
N GLU A 276 -25.78 5.04 -6.68
CA GLU A 276 -26.36 5.86 -5.60
C GLU A 276 -27.77 6.41 -5.92
N PHE A 277 -28.05 6.68 -7.20
CA PHE A 277 -29.35 7.23 -7.61
C PHE A 277 -30.45 6.17 -7.61
N VAL A 278 -30.08 4.89 -7.69
CA VAL A 278 -31.05 3.79 -7.70
C VAL A 278 -31.33 3.30 -6.28
N GLY A 279 -30.34 3.18 -5.40
CA GLY A 279 -30.55 2.79 -4.00
C GLY A 279 -31.51 3.73 -3.26
N SER A 280 -31.32 5.05 -3.41
CA SER A 280 -32.21 6.06 -2.84
C SER A 280 -33.65 5.99 -3.37
N LYS A 281 -33.81 5.69 -4.65
CA LYS A 281 -35.11 5.52 -5.31
C LYS A 281 -35.80 4.21 -4.90
N ILE A 282 -35.04 3.13 -4.72
CA ILE A 282 -35.55 1.84 -4.22
C ILE A 282 -36.01 1.99 -2.77
N GLN A 283 -35.25 2.66 -1.91
CA GLN A 283 -35.67 2.97 -0.54
C GLN A 283 -36.95 3.81 -0.51
N GLU A 284 -37.11 4.76 -1.43
CA GLU A 284 -38.34 5.52 -1.58
C GLU A 284 -39.53 4.63 -2.00
N LEU A 285 -39.33 3.71 -2.96
CA LEU A 285 -40.36 2.76 -3.38
C LEU A 285 -40.73 1.75 -2.27
N ILE A 286 -39.76 1.32 -1.45
CA ILE A 286 -40.00 0.47 -0.26
C ILE A 286 -40.85 1.24 0.76
N LYS A 287 -40.51 2.50 1.04
CA LYS A 287 -41.29 3.38 1.94
C LYS A 287 -42.72 3.61 1.42
N GLN A 288 -42.87 3.77 0.10
CA GLN A 288 -44.17 3.92 -0.57
C GLN A 288 -44.92 2.60 -0.73
N LYS A 289 -44.30 1.45 -0.42
CA LYS A 289 -44.83 0.08 -0.59
C LYS A 289 -45.26 -0.23 -2.02
N ASP A 290 -44.57 0.33 -3.02
CA ASP A 290 -44.84 0.07 -4.44
C ASP A 290 -44.16 -1.23 -4.91
N TRP A 291 -44.65 -2.37 -4.38
CA TRP A 291 -44.08 -3.70 -4.61
C TRP A 291 -44.11 -4.12 -6.08
N ARG A 292 -45.11 -3.64 -6.84
CA ARG A 292 -45.23 -3.97 -8.26
C ARG A 292 -44.06 -3.39 -9.04
N ARG A 293 -43.78 -2.10 -8.83
CA ARG A 293 -42.68 -1.43 -9.51
C ARG A 293 -41.33 -1.94 -9.04
N LEU A 294 -41.19 -2.27 -7.76
CA LEU A 294 -40.00 -2.94 -7.24
C LEU A 294 -39.75 -4.28 -7.91
N LYS A 295 -40.79 -5.12 -8.06
CA LYS A 295 -40.66 -6.41 -8.75
C LYS A 295 -40.23 -6.23 -10.21
N GLU A 296 -40.84 -5.29 -10.94
CA GLU A 296 -40.49 -4.99 -12.35
C GLU A 296 -39.03 -4.52 -12.50
N ILE A 297 -38.51 -3.77 -11.53
CA ILE A 297 -37.11 -3.31 -11.53
C ILE A 297 -36.17 -4.48 -11.17
N LEU A 298 -36.41 -5.14 -10.04
CA LEU A 298 -35.53 -6.18 -9.49
C LEU A 298 -35.48 -7.43 -10.38
N SER A 299 -36.57 -7.77 -11.08
CA SER A 299 -36.57 -8.93 -11.99
C SER A 299 -35.61 -8.80 -13.17
N ASN A 300 -35.11 -7.59 -13.47
CA ASN A 300 -34.16 -7.34 -14.55
C ASN A 300 -32.75 -7.02 -14.03
N TRP A 301 -32.54 -7.05 -12.71
CA TRP A 301 -31.24 -6.78 -12.11
C TRP A 301 -30.41 -8.06 -11.99
N PRO A 302 -29.09 -7.97 -12.26
CA PRO A 302 -28.12 -9.01 -11.90
C PRO A 302 -28.20 -9.35 -10.40
N ALA A 303 -27.87 -10.60 -10.04
CA ALA A 303 -27.90 -11.04 -8.65
C ALA A 303 -26.94 -10.25 -7.73
N PRO A 304 -25.68 -9.97 -8.13
CA PRO A 304 -24.76 -9.17 -7.31
C PRO A 304 -25.29 -7.77 -6.98
N ASP A 305 -25.87 -7.08 -7.96
CA ASP A 305 -26.44 -5.73 -7.75
C ASP A 305 -27.60 -5.73 -6.72
N ILE A 306 -28.35 -6.83 -6.64
CA ILE A 306 -29.42 -7.00 -5.66
C ILE A 306 -28.84 -7.37 -4.28
N ALA A 307 -27.77 -8.15 -4.22
CA ALA A 307 -27.06 -8.45 -2.98
C ALA A 307 -26.46 -7.18 -2.35
N ASP A 308 -25.82 -6.32 -3.15
CA ASP A 308 -25.31 -5.01 -2.72
C ASP A 308 -26.41 -4.09 -2.16
N LEU A 309 -27.59 -4.10 -2.79
CA LEU A 309 -28.76 -3.41 -2.27
C LEU A 309 -29.15 -3.99 -0.90
N PHE A 310 -29.10 -5.31 -0.76
CA PHE A 310 -29.49 -5.97 0.48
C PHE A 310 -28.58 -5.58 1.63
N GLU A 311 -27.27 -5.36 1.43
CA GLU A 311 -26.37 -4.85 2.46
C GLU A 311 -26.87 -3.57 3.15
N ASN A 312 -27.47 -2.67 2.37
CA ASN A 312 -27.83 -1.32 2.79
C ASN A 312 -29.27 -1.16 3.31
N ILE A 313 -30.07 -2.23 3.30
CA ILE A 313 -31.45 -2.23 3.82
C ILE A 313 -31.58 -3.13 5.05
N ARG A 314 -32.68 -2.93 5.78
CA ARG A 314 -32.97 -3.72 6.98
C ARG A 314 -33.39 -5.14 6.60
N VAL A 315 -33.11 -6.11 7.47
CA VAL A 315 -33.38 -7.54 7.22
C VAL A 315 -34.86 -7.77 6.90
N GLU A 316 -35.77 -7.08 7.58
CA GLU A 316 -37.22 -7.24 7.37
C GLU A 316 -37.65 -6.75 5.97
N GLU A 317 -36.99 -5.72 5.45
CA GLU A 317 -37.21 -5.20 4.09
C GLU A 317 -36.62 -6.16 3.06
N ALA A 318 -35.42 -6.68 3.31
CA ALA A 318 -34.78 -7.68 2.46
C ALA A 318 -35.62 -8.96 2.33
N VAL A 319 -36.22 -9.45 3.42
CA VAL A 319 -37.15 -10.61 3.38
C VAL A 319 -38.36 -10.33 2.46
N ILE A 320 -38.88 -9.09 2.43
CA ILE A 320 -39.97 -8.72 1.54
C ILE A 320 -39.49 -8.71 0.09
N LEU A 321 -38.32 -8.14 -0.19
CA LEU A 321 -37.77 -8.08 -1.55
C LEU A 321 -37.45 -9.48 -2.10
N PHE A 322 -36.91 -10.38 -1.27
CA PHE A 322 -36.71 -11.79 -1.62
C PHE A 322 -37.98 -12.46 -2.13
N ARG A 323 -39.14 -12.15 -1.53
CA ARG A 323 -40.44 -12.71 -1.97
C ARG A 323 -40.91 -12.16 -3.31
N LEU A 324 -40.34 -11.06 -3.80
CA LEU A 324 -40.66 -10.49 -5.11
C LEU A 324 -39.85 -11.17 -6.23
N LEU A 325 -38.68 -11.70 -5.89
CA LEU A 325 -37.81 -12.43 -6.82
C LEU A 325 -38.44 -13.79 -7.16
N HIS A 326 -38.09 -14.30 -8.34
CA HIS A 326 -38.39 -15.68 -8.70
C HIS A 326 -37.36 -16.61 -8.05
N LYS A 327 -37.67 -17.91 -7.93
CA LYS A 327 -36.88 -18.85 -7.12
C LYS A 327 -35.40 -18.92 -7.50
N GLN A 328 -35.10 -19.02 -8.80
CA GLN A 328 -33.72 -19.10 -9.30
C GLN A 328 -32.92 -17.83 -8.98
N GLN A 329 -33.43 -16.64 -9.35
CA GLN A 329 -32.76 -15.39 -8.99
C GLN A 329 -32.71 -15.17 -7.47
N ALA A 330 -33.67 -15.66 -6.70
CA ALA A 330 -33.58 -15.61 -5.24
C ALA A 330 -32.41 -16.47 -4.75
N ALA A 331 -32.21 -17.68 -5.28
CA ALA A 331 -31.05 -18.51 -4.95
C ALA A 331 -29.73 -17.82 -5.32
N SER A 332 -29.58 -17.33 -6.56
CA SER A 332 -28.38 -16.62 -6.99
C SER A 332 -28.14 -15.32 -6.21
N VAL A 333 -29.18 -14.58 -5.81
CA VAL A 333 -29.01 -13.41 -4.94
C VAL A 333 -28.60 -13.83 -3.54
N PHE A 334 -29.06 -14.99 -3.07
CA PHE A 334 -28.73 -15.46 -1.73
C PHE A 334 -27.26 -15.89 -1.62
N SER A 335 -26.70 -16.59 -2.61
CA SER A 335 -25.28 -16.98 -2.62
C SER A 335 -24.35 -15.75 -2.59
N GLU A 336 -24.71 -14.68 -3.29
CA GLU A 336 -23.93 -13.43 -3.36
C GLU A 336 -24.00 -12.55 -2.08
N VAL A 337 -24.88 -12.86 -1.12
CA VAL A 337 -25.04 -12.05 0.10
C VAL A 337 -24.03 -12.50 1.17
N GLU A 338 -23.41 -11.54 1.89
CA GLU A 338 -22.49 -11.86 3.00
C GLU A 338 -23.14 -12.81 4.04
N SER A 339 -22.37 -13.81 4.50
CA SER A 339 -22.78 -14.92 5.39
C SER A 339 -23.57 -14.49 6.63
N ASN A 340 -23.18 -13.37 7.25
CA ASN A 340 -23.87 -12.83 8.44
C ASN A 340 -25.31 -12.41 8.12
N LYS A 341 -25.52 -11.86 6.92
CA LYS A 341 -26.83 -11.40 6.46
C LYS A 341 -27.64 -12.55 5.90
N GLN A 342 -27.02 -13.51 5.22
CA GLN A 342 -27.64 -14.80 4.90
C GLN A 342 -28.24 -15.45 6.16
N MET A 343 -27.45 -15.54 7.25
CA MET A 343 -27.93 -16.08 8.52
C MET A 343 -29.13 -15.30 9.08
N ALA A 344 -29.05 -13.97 9.09
CA ALA A 344 -30.16 -13.13 9.56
C ALA A 344 -31.44 -13.34 8.72
N LEU A 345 -31.31 -13.50 7.40
CA LEU A 345 -32.42 -13.79 6.49
C LEU A 345 -33.03 -15.17 6.77
N LEU A 346 -32.20 -16.20 6.95
CA LEU A 346 -32.65 -17.57 7.26
C LEU A 346 -33.44 -17.65 8.58
N GLN A 347 -33.13 -16.79 9.55
CA GLN A 347 -33.83 -16.74 10.83
C GLN A 347 -35.20 -16.03 10.74
N GLU A 348 -35.31 -14.99 9.93
CA GLU A 348 -36.54 -14.20 9.76
C GLU A 348 -37.50 -14.78 8.70
N MET A 349 -37.00 -15.62 7.80
CA MET A 349 -37.81 -16.29 6.79
C MET A 349 -38.57 -17.50 7.33
N SER A 350 -39.73 -17.78 6.74
CA SER A 350 -40.47 -19.02 6.98
C SER A 350 -39.73 -20.23 6.41
N ASN A 351 -39.82 -21.40 7.08
CA ASN A 351 -39.24 -22.65 6.61
C ASN A 351 -39.58 -23.02 5.16
N GLU A 352 -40.77 -22.66 4.67
CA GLU A 352 -41.18 -22.92 3.28
C GLU A 352 -40.30 -22.16 2.28
N HIS A 353 -40.12 -20.85 2.50
CA HIS A 353 -39.24 -20.02 1.66
C HIS A 353 -37.77 -20.41 1.79
N VAL A 354 -37.33 -20.72 3.02
CA VAL A 354 -35.95 -21.19 3.25
C VAL A 354 -35.68 -22.47 2.49
N ARG A 355 -36.61 -23.44 2.55
CA ARG A 355 -36.49 -24.68 1.76
C ARG A 355 -36.42 -24.37 0.27
N ASP A 356 -37.29 -23.51 -0.23
CA ASP A 356 -37.35 -23.17 -1.64
C ASP A 356 -36.06 -22.50 -2.14
N ILE A 357 -35.41 -21.67 -1.33
CA ILE A 357 -34.11 -21.06 -1.66
C ILE A 357 -33.01 -22.13 -1.65
N ILE A 358 -32.85 -22.86 -0.54
CA ILE A 358 -31.75 -23.81 -0.38
C ILE A 358 -31.85 -24.97 -1.39
N SER A 359 -33.07 -25.36 -1.79
CA SER A 359 -33.26 -26.40 -2.81
C SER A 359 -32.92 -25.94 -4.22
N GLU A 360 -32.85 -24.64 -4.48
CA GLU A 360 -32.53 -24.05 -5.79
C GLU A 360 -31.10 -23.51 -5.84
N LEU A 361 -30.38 -23.46 -4.70
CA LEU A 361 -28.92 -23.27 -4.70
C LEU A 361 -28.27 -24.44 -5.43
N SER A 362 -27.20 -24.15 -6.17
CA SER A 362 -26.33 -25.17 -6.75
C SER A 362 -25.72 -26.04 -5.64
N PRO A 363 -25.34 -27.29 -5.93
CA PRO A 363 -24.84 -28.22 -4.90
C PRO A 363 -23.60 -27.73 -4.13
N ASP A 364 -22.69 -27.04 -4.82
CA ASP A 364 -21.50 -26.36 -4.29
C ASP A 364 -21.85 -25.16 -3.41
N ASP A 365 -22.63 -24.18 -3.89
CA ASP A 365 -23.11 -23.03 -3.09
C ASP A 365 -23.81 -23.49 -1.79
N ARG A 366 -24.59 -24.57 -1.91
CA ARG A 366 -25.30 -25.15 -0.76
C ARG A 366 -24.33 -25.80 0.24
N THR A 367 -23.24 -26.38 -0.25
CA THR A 367 -22.18 -26.97 0.58
C THR A 367 -21.43 -25.87 1.32
N GLU A 368 -21.05 -24.80 0.63
CA GLU A 368 -20.42 -23.60 1.20
C GLU A 368 -21.28 -22.99 2.31
N LEU A 369 -22.58 -22.74 2.04
CA LEU A 369 -23.52 -22.24 3.04
C LEU A 369 -23.53 -23.10 4.32
N PHE A 370 -23.42 -24.42 4.19
CA PHE A 370 -23.46 -25.34 5.32
C PHE A 370 -22.18 -25.36 6.15
N GLU A 371 -21.07 -24.88 5.60
CA GLU A 371 -19.78 -24.73 6.29
C GLU A 371 -19.74 -23.48 7.16
N GLU A 372 -20.29 -22.39 6.66
CA GLU A 372 -20.23 -21.11 7.35
C GLU A 372 -21.21 -21.01 8.52
N ILE A 373 -22.29 -21.80 8.49
CA ILE A 373 -23.33 -21.75 9.53
C ILE A 373 -23.11 -22.78 10.65
N PRO A 374 -23.58 -22.49 11.88
CA PRO A 374 -23.48 -23.42 13.00
C PRO A 374 -24.21 -24.75 12.74
N GLY A 375 -23.61 -25.85 13.17
CA GLY A 375 -24.12 -27.21 12.90
C GLY A 375 -25.57 -27.49 13.33
N GLU A 376 -26.09 -26.83 14.37
CA GLU A 376 -27.50 -26.95 14.77
C GLU A 376 -28.45 -26.43 13.67
N ILE A 377 -28.05 -25.34 13.01
CA ILE A 377 -28.80 -24.72 11.93
C ILE A 377 -28.62 -25.55 10.65
N THR A 378 -27.39 -26.00 10.34
CA THR A 378 -27.13 -26.95 9.24
C THR A 378 -28.05 -28.16 9.34
N GLN A 379 -28.15 -28.78 10.52
CA GLN A 379 -29.02 -29.95 10.72
C GLN A 379 -30.51 -29.62 10.53
N ARG A 380 -30.96 -28.44 10.96
CA ARG A 380 -32.34 -27.98 10.70
C ARG A 380 -32.59 -27.80 9.20
N LEU A 381 -31.68 -27.16 8.48
CA LEU A 381 -31.82 -26.89 7.04
C LEU A 381 -31.77 -28.17 6.21
N LEU A 382 -30.83 -29.07 6.49
CA LEU A 382 -30.77 -30.40 5.90
C LEU A 382 -32.10 -31.14 6.07
N ASN A 383 -32.76 -30.99 7.24
CA ASN A 383 -34.05 -31.61 7.50
C ASN A 383 -35.22 -31.07 6.67
N LEU A 384 -35.09 -29.89 6.07
CA LEU A 384 -36.08 -29.29 5.17
C LEU A 384 -35.96 -29.82 3.72
N LEU A 385 -34.77 -30.29 3.35
CA LEU A 385 -34.48 -30.79 1.99
C LEU A 385 -35.13 -32.15 1.72
N SER A 386 -35.41 -32.40 0.45
CA SER A 386 -35.83 -33.70 -0.05
C SER A 386 -34.73 -34.75 0.18
N SER A 387 -35.08 -36.04 0.09
CA SER A 387 -34.12 -37.13 0.33
C SER A 387 -32.94 -37.11 -0.63
N ASP A 388 -33.16 -36.72 -1.90
CA ASP A 388 -32.15 -36.75 -2.95
C ASP A 388 -31.15 -35.61 -2.77
N ILE A 389 -31.66 -34.37 -2.63
CA ILE A 389 -30.88 -33.15 -2.39
C ILE A 389 -30.09 -33.26 -1.08
N ARG A 390 -30.70 -33.81 -0.02
CA ARG A 390 -30.00 -34.01 1.26
C ARG A 390 -28.85 -35.01 1.14
N ARG A 391 -29.05 -36.10 0.41
CA ARG A 391 -28.00 -37.11 0.22
C ARG A 391 -26.81 -36.51 -0.52
N GLU A 392 -27.07 -35.80 -1.61
CA GLU A 392 -26.05 -35.08 -2.39
C GLU A 392 -25.25 -34.11 -1.51
N SER A 393 -25.92 -33.25 -0.74
CA SER A 393 -25.21 -32.32 0.16
C SER A 393 -24.40 -33.02 1.24
N LEU A 394 -24.86 -34.15 1.77
CA LEU A 394 -24.09 -34.94 2.73
C LEU A 394 -22.90 -35.66 2.09
N GLU A 395 -22.99 -36.02 0.82
CA GLU A 395 -21.88 -36.59 0.05
C GLU A 395 -20.78 -35.53 -0.14
N LEU A 396 -21.14 -34.30 -0.53
CA LEU A 396 -20.19 -33.19 -0.67
C LEU A 396 -19.57 -32.78 0.68
N LEU A 397 -20.38 -32.59 1.72
CA LEU A 397 -19.91 -32.33 3.10
C LEU A 397 -19.04 -33.47 3.68
N GLY A 398 -19.04 -34.65 3.05
CA GLY A 398 -18.20 -35.78 3.44
C GLY A 398 -16.74 -35.66 3.01
N TYR A 399 -16.43 -34.79 2.03
CA TYR A 399 -15.05 -34.51 1.61
C TYR A 399 -14.32 -33.63 2.64
N PRO A 400 -12.98 -33.67 2.71
CA PRO A 400 -12.21 -32.73 3.53
C PRO A 400 -12.52 -31.26 3.17
N GLU A 401 -12.50 -30.35 4.14
CA GLU A 401 -12.89 -28.94 3.97
C GLU A 401 -12.11 -28.24 2.83
N GLU A 402 -10.78 -28.26 2.84
CA GLU A 402 -9.94 -27.62 1.80
C GLU A 402 -9.70 -28.50 0.55
N SER A 403 -10.59 -29.45 0.27
CA SER A 403 -10.43 -30.36 -0.87
C SER A 403 -11.30 -30.00 -2.06
N VAL A 404 -10.84 -30.36 -3.25
CA VAL A 404 -11.55 -30.09 -4.50
C VAL A 404 -12.93 -30.73 -4.56
N GLY A 405 -13.13 -31.88 -3.92
CA GLY A 405 -14.43 -32.54 -3.82
C GLY A 405 -15.44 -31.77 -2.96
N ARG A 406 -14.97 -30.84 -2.13
CA ARG A 406 -15.82 -29.93 -1.35
C ARG A 406 -16.38 -28.79 -2.19
N LEU A 407 -15.60 -28.34 -3.17
CA LEU A 407 -15.89 -27.25 -4.11
C LEU A 407 -16.60 -27.73 -5.38
N MET A 408 -16.75 -29.04 -5.58
CA MET A 408 -17.27 -29.56 -6.84
C MET A 408 -18.78 -29.57 -6.87
N THR A 409 -19.33 -29.33 -8.05
CA THR A 409 -20.72 -29.60 -8.37
C THR A 409 -20.87 -30.85 -9.24
N PRO A 410 -21.84 -31.74 -8.95
CA PRO A 410 -22.18 -32.87 -9.82
C PRO A 410 -23.00 -32.45 -11.06
N ASP A 411 -23.39 -31.18 -11.18
CA ASP A 411 -24.25 -30.68 -12.25
C ASP A 411 -23.45 -30.38 -13.53
N TYR A 412 -22.98 -31.43 -14.20
CA TYR A 412 -22.22 -31.33 -15.45
C TYR A 412 -22.88 -32.11 -16.60
N VAL A 413 -22.51 -31.76 -17.85
CA VAL A 413 -23.00 -32.48 -19.03
C VAL A 413 -22.02 -33.55 -19.48
N ALA A 414 -22.45 -34.80 -19.39
CA ALA A 414 -21.73 -35.97 -19.90
C ALA A 414 -22.38 -36.56 -21.16
N ILE A 415 -21.55 -37.01 -22.11
CA ILE A 415 -21.96 -37.65 -23.37
C ILE A 415 -21.19 -38.95 -23.62
N ARG A 416 -21.76 -39.83 -24.46
CA ARG A 416 -21.13 -41.11 -24.83
C ARG A 416 -20.33 -41.00 -26.12
N PRO A 417 -19.18 -41.70 -26.25
CA PRO A 417 -18.31 -41.61 -27.42
C PRO A 417 -18.95 -42.13 -28.71
N HIS A 418 -19.92 -43.04 -28.62
CA HIS A 418 -20.57 -43.65 -29.79
C HIS A 418 -21.75 -42.83 -30.37
N LEU A 419 -22.14 -41.73 -29.71
CA LEU A 419 -23.20 -40.86 -30.20
C LEU A 419 -22.76 -40.06 -31.43
N THR A 420 -23.70 -39.72 -32.30
CA THR A 420 -23.47 -38.70 -33.32
C THR A 420 -23.48 -37.31 -32.68
N VAL A 421 -22.87 -36.33 -33.35
CA VAL A 421 -22.86 -34.93 -32.91
C VAL A 421 -24.29 -34.39 -32.76
N GLU A 422 -25.19 -34.75 -33.67
CA GLU A 422 -26.61 -34.37 -33.59
C GLU A 422 -27.26 -34.84 -32.28
N LEU A 423 -27.09 -36.12 -31.95
CA LEU A 423 -27.65 -36.71 -30.73
C LEU A 423 -26.98 -36.15 -29.47
N ALA A 424 -25.67 -35.88 -29.52
CA ALA A 424 -24.95 -35.24 -28.42
C ALA A 424 -25.47 -33.82 -28.17
N LEU A 425 -25.68 -33.02 -29.22
CA LEU A 425 -26.28 -31.69 -29.10
C LEU A 425 -27.73 -31.74 -28.64
N GLU A 426 -28.52 -32.74 -29.05
CA GLU A 426 -29.87 -32.94 -28.53
C GLU A 426 -29.85 -33.28 -27.03
N HIS A 427 -28.91 -34.13 -26.60
CA HIS A 427 -28.71 -34.46 -25.19
C HIS A 427 -28.34 -33.19 -24.39
N ILE A 428 -27.37 -32.41 -24.86
CA ILE A 428 -26.98 -31.13 -24.23
C ILE A 428 -28.17 -30.17 -24.16
N ARG A 429 -29.00 -30.05 -25.20
CA ARG A 429 -30.19 -29.19 -25.16
C ARG A 429 -31.24 -29.64 -24.14
N ARG A 430 -31.33 -30.95 -23.89
CA ARG A 430 -32.32 -31.54 -22.97
C ARG A 430 -31.91 -31.40 -21.51
N TYR A 431 -30.63 -31.61 -21.20
CA TYR A 431 -30.12 -31.67 -19.82
C TYR A 431 -29.29 -30.45 -19.42
N GLY A 432 -28.74 -29.69 -20.36
CA GLY A 432 -27.86 -28.55 -20.08
C GLY A 432 -28.53 -27.30 -19.48
N ARG A 433 -29.82 -27.36 -19.12
CA ARG A 433 -30.47 -26.30 -18.35
C ARG A 433 -30.22 -26.43 -16.85
N ASP A 434 -30.02 -27.67 -16.40
CA ASP A 434 -29.80 -28.03 -15.01
C ASP A 434 -28.32 -28.35 -14.77
N ALA A 435 -27.44 -27.92 -15.69
CA ALA A 435 -25.99 -28.09 -15.58
C ALA A 435 -25.36 -26.74 -15.28
N GLU A 436 -24.35 -26.73 -14.43
CA GLU A 436 -23.58 -25.56 -14.03
C GLU A 436 -22.99 -24.84 -15.26
N THR A 437 -22.40 -25.64 -16.16
CA THR A 437 -21.93 -25.12 -17.44
C THR A 437 -22.12 -26.10 -18.57
N ILE A 438 -22.48 -25.54 -19.74
CA ILE A 438 -22.54 -26.27 -21.01
C ILE A 438 -21.33 -25.98 -21.90
N HIS A 439 -20.36 -25.17 -21.45
CA HIS A 439 -19.22 -24.78 -22.28
C HIS A 439 -18.33 -25.96 -22.67
N ILE A 440 -18.32 -27.02 -21.86
CA ILE A 440 -17.56 -28.25 -22.06
C ILE A 440 -18.53 -29.42 -21.87
N ALA A 441 -18.45 -30.42 -22.75
CA ALA A 441 -19.14 -31.70 -22.59
C ALA A 441 -18.10 -32.79 -22.31
N TYR A 442 -18.28 -33.53 -21.22
CA TYR A 442 -17.35 -34.58 -20.82
C TYR A 442 -17.74 -35.91 -21.47
N VAL A 443 -16.77 -36.62 -22.04
CA VAL A 443 -17.00 -37.91 -22.68
C VAL A 443 -16.68 -39.02 -21.68
N VAL A 444 -17.63 -39.91 -21.43
CA VAL A 444 -17.51 -40.96 -20.41
C VAL A 444 -17.90 -42.34 -20.94
N ASP A 445 -17.24 -43.39 -20.43
CA ASP A 445 -17.56 -44.78 -20.74
C ASP A 445 -18.74 -45.33 -19.92
N GLU A 446 -19.23 -46.54 -20.20
CA GLU A 446 -20.36 -47.15 -19.49
C GLU A 446 -20.17 -47.29 -17.97
N LYS A 447 -18.94 -47.20 -17.47
CA LYS A 447 -18.57 -47.22 -16.04
C LYS A 447 -18.32 -45.82 -15.46
N TRP A 448 -18.63 -44.76 -16.23
CA TRP A 448 -18.41 -43.36 -15.88
C TRP A 448 -16.95 -42.91 -15.82
N HIS A 449 -16.01 -43.68 -16.39
CA HIS A 449 -14.65 -43.20 -16.50
C HIS A 449 -14.56 -42.02 -17.48
N LEU A 450 -13.86 -40.96 -17.07
CA LEU A 450 -13.58 -39.81 -17.93
C LEU A 450 -12.62 -40.21 -19.06
N LEU A 451 -13.08 -40.05 -20.31
CA LEU A 451 -12.33 -40.37 -21.52
C LEU A 451 -11.80 -39.11 -22.23
N ASP A 452 -12.57 -38.02 -22.23
CA ASP A 452 -12.17 -36.76 -22.87
C ASP A 452 -13.04 -35.56 -22.44
N ASP A 453 -12.62 -34.35 -22.78
CA ASP A 453 -13.40 -33.11 -22.64
C ASP A 453 -13.55 -32.38 -24.00
N ILE A 454 -14.79 -32.12 -24.42
CA ILE A 454 -15.04 -31.51 -25.73
C ILE A 454 -15.71 -30.14 -25.54
N PRO A 455 -15.06 -29.04 -25.95
CA PRO A 455 -15.68 -27.73 -25.93
C PRO A 455 -16.94 -27.70 -26.80
N LEU A 456 -18.02 -27.11 -26.30
CA LEU A 456 -19.30 -27.03 -27.02
C LEU A 456 -19.16 -26.39 -28.40
N ARG A 457 -18.26 -25.41 -28.55
CA ARG A 457 -17.93 -24.79 -29.84
C ARG A 457 -17.48 -25.84 -30.88
N ARG A 458 -16.74 -26.88 -30.48
CA ARG A 458 -16.28 -27.95 -31.38
C ARG A 458 -17.44 -28.82 -31.83
N LEU A 459 -18.39 -29.13 -30.93
CA LEU A 459 -19.61 -29.87 -31.27
C LEU A 459 -20.53 -29.07 -32.20
N ILE A 460 -20.70 -27.76 -31.96
CA ILE A 460 -21.54 -26.89 -32.80
C ILE A 460 -21.02 -26.77 -34.23
N LEU A 461 -19.69 -26.79 -34.42
CA LEU A 461 -19.05 -26.62 -35.72
C LEU A 461 -18.80 -27.94 -36.47
N ALA A 462 -18.98 -29.08 -35.79
CA ALA A 462 -18.80 -30.40 -36.39
C ALA A 462 -19.98 -30.79 -37.28
N ASP A 463 -19.75 -31.77 -38.17
CA ASP A 463 -20.82 -32.34 -38.99
C ASP A 463 -21.79 -33.11 -38.09
N PRO A 464 -23.12 -32.87 -38.17
CA PRO A 464 -24.11 -33.57 -37.35
C PRO A 464 -24.03 -35.11 -37.39
N GLU A 465 -23.57 -35.67 -38.50
CA GLU A 465 -23.44 -37.13 -38.72
C GLU A 465 -22.13 -37.72 -38.17
N GLN A 466 -21.14 -36.88 -37.83
CA GLN A 466 -19.90 -37.35 -37.21
C GLN A 466 -20.15 -37.97 -35.84
N ILE A 467 -19.34 -38.96 -35.47
CA ILE A 467 -19.40 -39.62 -34.15
C ILE A 467 -18.53 -38.83 -33.17
N VAL A 468 -18.96 -38.69 -31.91
CA VAL A 468 -18.22 -38.01 -30.83
C VAL A 468 -16.80 -38.56 -30.69
N ALA A 469 -16.62 -39.87 -30.77
CA ALA A 469 -15.30 -40.53 -30.76
C ALA A 469 -14.33 -40.03 -31.84
N SER A 470 -14.83 -39.53 -32.98
CA SER A 470 -13.98 -38.95 -34.02
C SER A 470 -13.52 -37.52 -33.72
N LEU A 471 -14.19 -36.85 -32.76
CA LEU A 471 -13.85 -35.52 -32.29
C LEU A 471 -12.95 -35.54 -31.05
N MET A 472 -12.84 -36.68 -30.37
CA MET A 472 -11.97 -36.85 -29.21
C MET A 472 -10.49 -36.74 -29.59
N ASP A 473 -9.67 -36.20 -28.70
CA ASP A 473 -8.21 -36.23 -28.78
C ASP A 473 -7.53 -36.79 -27.52
N GLU A 474 -8.32 -37.22 -26.52
CA GLU A 474 -7.88 -37.86 -25.27
C GLU A 474 -6.88 -36.99 -24.46
N ARG A 475 -7.01 -35.66 -24.60
CA ARG A 475 -6.12 -34.68 -23.95
C ARG A 475 -6.90 -33.76 -23.03
N PHE A 476 -7.34 -34.32 -21.93
CA PHE A 476 -7.98 -33.60 -20.85
C PHE A 476 -7.07 -33.47 -19.63
N VAL A 477 -7.40 -32.52 -18.75
CA VAL A 477 -6.77 -32.37 -17.44
C VAL A 477 -7.85 -32.61 -16.39
N SER A 478 -7.59 -33.50 -15.43
CA SER A 478 -8.48 -33.79 -14.31
C SER A 478 -7.73 -33.74 -12.98
N ILE A 479 -8.50 -33.73 -11.90
CA ILE A 479 -8.00 -33.65 -10.52
C ILE A 479 -8.75 -34.64 -9.63
N LEU A 480 -8.09 -35.17 -8.59
CA LEU A 480 -8.73 -36.09 -7.66
C LEU A 480 -9.56 -35.32 -6.62
N ALA A 481 -10.73 -35.82 -6.25
CA ALA A 481 -11.63 -35.14 -5.29
C ALA A 481 -11.00 -34.88 -3.90
N HIS A 482 -10.03 -35.69 -3.49
CA HIS A 482 -9.34 -35.52 -2.20
C HIS A 482 -8.08 -34.65 -2.28
N GLU A 483 -7.75 -34.12 -3.46
CA GLU A 483 -6.64 -33.20 -3.59
C GLU A 483 -7.00 -31.81 -3.06
N ASP A 484 -5.95 -31.09 -2.68
CA ASP A 484 -5.99 -29.75 -2.12
C ASP A 484 -6.44 -28.72 -3.18
N GLN A 485 -7.27 -27.76 -2.74
CA GLN A 485 -7.83 -26.72 -3.60
C GLN A 485 -6.77 -25.83 -4.27
N GLU A 486 -5.59 -25.59 -3.65
CA GLU A 486 -4.50 -24.85 -4.29
C GLU A 486 -4.01 -25.55 -5.56
N LYS A 487 -4.11 -26.88 -5.62
CA LYS A 487 -3.71 -27.64 -6.81
C LYS A 487 -4.70 -27.40 -7.95
N ALA A 488 -5.99 -27.27 -7.66
CA ALA A 488 -7.00 -26.89 -8.65
C ALA A 488 -6.69 -25.50 -9.23
N ILE A 489 -6.41 -24.50 -8.39
CA ILE A 489 -5.96 -23.16 -8.82
C ILE A 489 -4.78 -23.26 -9.81
N LYS A 490 -3.75 -24.05 -9.46
CA LYS A 490 -2.55 -24.23 -10.29
C LYS A 490 -2.87 -24.88 -11.64
N LEU A 491 -3.77 -25.86 -11.69
CA LEU A 491 -4.19 -26.52 -12.93
C LEU A 491 -5.04 -25.59 -13.80
N THR A 492 -6.10 -25.01 -13.25
CA THR A 492 -7.03 -24.11 -13.95
C THR A 492 -6.28 -22.95 -14.58
N LYS A 493 -5.38 -22.29 -13.84
CA LYS A 493 -4.55 -21.19 -14.35
C LYS A 493 -3.54 -21.62 -15.42
N ARG A 494 -2.92 -22.80 -15.27
CA ARG A 494 -1.90 -23.28 -16.20
C ARG A 494 -2.47 -23.65 -17.56
N TYR A 495 -3.66 -24.23 -17.56
CA TYR A 495 -4.31 -24.75 -18.76
C TYR A 495 -5.44 -23.85 -19.30
N ASN A 496 -5.76 -22.73 -18.60
CA ASN A 496 -6.85 -21.82 -18.91
C ASN A 496 -8.20 -22.54 -19.02
N LEU A 497 -8.49 -23.38 -18.03
CA LEU A 497 -9.72 -24.17 -17.99
C LEU A 497 -10.89 -23.28 -17.55
N PHE A 498 -12.07 -23.50 -18.15
CA PHE A 498 -13.33 -22.90 -17.69
C PHE A 498 -14.00 -23.73 -16.60
N ALA A 499 -13.76 -25.05 -16.61
CA ALA A 499 -14.18 -25.98 -15.59
C ALA A 499 -13.15 -27.10 -15.51
N LEU A 500 -12.86 -27.59 -14.31
CA LEU A 500 -11.90 -28.65 -14.03
C LEU A 500 -12.65 -29.92 -13.63
N PRO A 501 -12.58 -31.02 -14.40
CA PRO A 501 -13.24 -32.26 -14.03
C PRO A 501 -12.59 -32.94 -12.83
N VAL A 502 -13.44 -33.35 -11.90
CA VAL A 502 -13.08 -33.99 -10.63
C VAL A 502 -13.37 -35.48 -10.71
N ILE A 503 -12.36 -36.29 -10.41
CA ILE A 503 -12.42 -37.75 -10.51
C ILE A 503 -12.11 -38.45 -9.19
N ASP A 504 -12.53 -39.71 -9.07
CA ASP A 504 -12.09 -40.60 -8.00
C ASP A 504 -10.76 -41.33 -8.35
N SER A 505 -10.32 -42.22 -7.47
CA SER A 505 -9.11 -43.04 -7.69
C SER A 505 -9.22 -44.06 -8.82
N GLU A 506 -10.42 -44.36 -9.31
CA GLU A 506 -10.70 -45.26 -10.43
C GLU A 506 -10.88 -44.49 -11.76
N ASN A 507 -10.72 -43.17 -11.77
CA ASN A 507 -10.99 -42.24 -12.89
C ASN A 507 -12.48 -42.04 -13.21
N VAL A 508 -13.38 -42.38 -12.30
CA VAL A 508 -14.82 -42.07 -12.44
C VAL A 508 -15.02 -40.57 -12.28
N LEU A 509 -15.75 -39.96 -13.23
CA LEU A 509 -16.11 -38.53 -13.17
C LEU A 509 -17.16 -38.33 -12.08
N LEU A 510 -16.82 -37.55 -11.06
CA LEU A 510 -17.68 -37.26 -9.92
C LEU A 510 -18.39 -35.91 -10.06
N GLY A 511 -17.68 -34.91 -10.59
CA GLY A 511 -18.14 -33.53 -10.63
C GLY A 511 -17.19 -32.64 -11.43
N ILE A 512 -17.45 -31.34 -11.38
CA ILE A 512 -16.61 -30.30 -11.94
C ILE A 512 -16.45 -29.17 -10.92
N VAL A 513 -15.36 -28.41 -11.02
CA VAL A 513 -15.22 -27.10 -10.34
C VAL A 513 -15.13 -26.03 -11.40
N THR A 514 -15.89 -24.94 -11.26
CA THR A 514 -15.87 -23.85 -12.25
C THR A 514 -14.68 -22.92 -12.04
N VAL A 515 -14.47 -21.97 -12.95
CA VAL A 515 -13.36 -21.02 -12.83
C VAL A 515 -13.67 -19.92 -11.81
N ASP A 516 -14.95 -19.59 -11.63
CA ASP A 516 -15.49 -18.65 -10.67
C ASP A 516 -15.23 -19.11 -9.24
N ASP A 517 -15.62 -20.34 -8.87
CA ASP A 517 -15.32 -20.89 -7.53
C ASP A 517 -13.80 -20.93 -7.27
N ILE A 518 -13.00 -21.24 -8.31
CA ILE A 518 -11.54 -21.24 -8.21
C ILE A 518 -10.97 -19.82 -8.02
N LEU A 519 -11.65 -18.78 -8.50
CA LEU A 519 -11.25 -17.40 -8.27
C LEU A 519 -11.53 -16.97 -6.83
N ASP A 520 -12.64 -17.41 -6.26
CA ASP A 520 -12.99 -17.11 -4.86
C ASP A 520 -12.01 -17.79 -3.91
N VAL A 521 -11.76 -19.09 -4.11
CA VAL A 521 -10.75 -19.84 -3.35
C VAL A 521 -9.36 -19.24 -3.54
N LEU A 522 -9.02 -18.72 -4.73
CA LEU A 522 -7.75 -18.01 -4.92
C LEU A 522 -7.67 -16.73 -4.06
N GLU A 523 -8.76 -15.99 -3.89
CA GLU A 523 -8.81 -14.82 -3.03
C GLU A 523 -8.68 -15.20 -1.55
N GLU A 524 -9.34 -16.28 -1.12
CA GLU A 524 -9.24 -16.83 0.23
C GLU A 524 -7.82 -17.27 0.57
N GLU A 525 -7.19 -18.08 -0.28
CA GLU A 525 -5.82 -18.57 -0.11
C GLU A 525 -4.81 -17.40 -0.04
N VAL A 526 -4.99 -16.40 -0.90
CA VAL A 526 -4.14 -15.18 -0.86
C VAL A 526 -4.36 -14.40 0.44
N THR A 527 -5.60 -14.32 0.91
CA THR A 527 -5.95 -13.61 2.15
C THR A 527 -5.41 -14.35 3.38
N GLU A 528 -5.50 -15.67 3.41
CA GLU A 528 -4.92 -16.55 4.42
C GLU A 528 -3.40 -16.38 4.48
N ASP A 529 -2.71 -16.40 3.34
CA ASP A 529 -1.27 -16.14 3.23
C ASP A 529 -0.88 -14.78 3.86
N ILE A 530 -1.68 -13.74 3.60
CA ILE A 530 -1.49 -12.40 4.16
C ILE A 530 -1.67 -12.42 5.69
N HIS A 531 -2.74 -13.05 6.18
CA HIS A 531 -3.03 -13.16 7.61
C HIS A 531 -1.91 -13.92 8.35
N LYS A 532 -1.53 -15.10 7.84
CA LYS A 532 -0.40 -15.90 8.38
C LYS A 532 0.90 -15.09 8.38
N GLY A 533 1.19 -14.37 7.30
CA GLY A 533 2.36 -13.49 7.18
C GLY A 533 2.43 -12.38 8.23
N GLY A 534 1.27 -11.95 8.76
CA GLY A 534 1.13 -10.99 9.86
C GLY A 534 1.10 -11.59 11.26
N SER A 535 1.31 -12.91 11.42
CA SER A 535 1.09 -13.65 12.67
C SER A 535 -0.36 -13.58 13.18
N VAL A 536 -1.32 -13.60 12.25
CA VAL A 536 -2.75 -13.62 12.55
C VAL A 536 -3.29 -14.97 12.11
N VAL A 537 -4.04 -15.64 12.98
CA VAL A 537 -4.81 -16.83 12.55
C VAL A 537 -5.87 -16.35 11.54
N PRO A 538 -6.00 -16.98 10.36
CA PRO A 538 -6.97 -16.57 9.35
C PRO A 538 -8.38 -16.36 9.91
N LEU A 539 -9.05 -15.34 9.37
CA LEU A 539 -10.42 -15.02 9.72
C LEU A 539 -11.34 -15.77 8.78
N ASP A 540 -12.36 -16.40 9.35
CA ASP A 540 -13.38 -17.16 8.61
C ASP A 540 -14.56 -16.24 8.20
N MET A 541 -14.33 -14.92 8.18
CA MET A 541 -15.33 -13.87 7.92
C MET A 541 -14.68 -12.51 7.64
N SER A 542 -15.47 -11.56 7.15
CA SER A 542 -15.03 -10.18 6.91
C SER A 542 -14.55 -9.49 8.20
N TYR A 543 -13.57 -8.59 8.06
CA TYR A 543 -13.04 -7.81 9.19
C TYR A 543 -14.11 -6.96 9.87
N SER A 544 -15.01 -6.36 9.09
CA SER A 544 -16.07 -5.48 9.58
C SER A 544 -17.11 -6.21 10.41
N ALA A 545 -17.39 -7.48 10.08
CA ALA A 545 -18.29 -8.33 10.85
C ALA A 545 -17.63 -8.95 12.09
N ALA A 546 -16.30 -9.11 12.07
CA ALA A 546 -15.58 -9.74 13.16
C ALA A 546 -15.72 -8.96 14.48
N SER A 547 -16.22 -9.64 15.52
CA SER A 547 -16.30 -9.06 16.85
C SER A 547 -14.91 -8.73 17.42
N VAL A 548 -14.84 -7.75 18.33
CA VAL A 548 -13.60 -7.41 19.06
C VAL A 548 -12.99 -8.66 19.72
N TRP A 549 -13.82 -9.57 20.23
CA TRP A 549 -13.37 -10.80 20.87
C TRP A 549 -12.77 -11.79 19.87
N THR A 550 -13.37 -11.94 18.69
CA THR A 550 -12.87 -12.78 17.59
C THR A 550 -11.48 -12.28 17.13
N LEU A 551 -11.35 -10.96 16.91
CA LEU A 551 -10.07 -10.37 16.53
C LEU A 551 -9.00 -10.52 17.62
N TYR A 552 -9.39 -10.40 18.89
CA TYR A 552 -8.50 -10.61 20.02
C TYR A 552 -7.99 -12.06 20.07
N SER A 553 -8.88 -13.06 19.98
CA SER A 553 -8.51 -14.48 20.10
C SER A 553 -7.59 -14.93 18.96
N LYS A 554 -7.85 -14.48 17.73
CA LYS A 554 -7.04 -14.79 16.53
C LYS A 554 -5.64 -14.15 16.54
N ARG A 555 -5.36 -13.21 17.47
CA ARG A 555 -4.06 -12.49 17.59
C ARG A 555 -3.30 -12.77 18.89
N ILE A 556 -4.00 -12.88 20.02
CA ILE A 556 -3.37 -12.86 21.34
C ILE A 556 -2.41 -14.04 21.56
N ILE A 557 -2.71 -15.21 21.00
CA ILE A 557 -1.85 -16.39 21.11
C ILE A 557 -0.49 -16.11 20.48
N TRP A 558 -0.48 -15.64 19.23
CA TRP A 558 0.75 -15.28 18.52
C TRP A 558 1.50 -14.13 19.20
N LEU A 559 0.80 -13.06 19.59
CA LEU A 559 1.42 -11.93 20.29
C LEU A 559 2.06 -12.33 21.62
N SER A 560 1.42 -13.25 22.36
CA SER A 560 1.96 -13.77 23.62
C SER A 560 3.21 -14.62 23.38
N LEU A 561 3.21 -15.49 22.36
CA LEU A 561 4.38 -16.27 21.99
C LEU A 561 5.56 -15.37 21.55
N LEU A 562 5.29 -14.35 20.76
CA LEU A 562 6.30 -13.37 20.33
C LEU A 562 6.84 -12.54 21.49
N LEU A 563 5.99 -12.14 22.44
CA LEU A 563 6.42 -11.46 23.67
C LEU A 563 7.37 -12.34 24.49
N VAL A 564 7.03 -13.63 24.66
CA VAL A 564 7.91 -14.59 25.34
C VAL A 564 9.25 -14.72 24.62
N ALA A 565 9.22 -14.82 23.28
CA ALA A 565 10.44 -14.84 22.47
C ALA A 565 11.25 -13.54 22.57
N GLY A 566 10.61 -12.38 22.75
CA GLY A 566 11.28 -11.10 22.97
C GLY A 566 12.17 -11.06 24.21
N PHE A 567 11.90 -11.87 25.25
CA PHE A 567 12.78 -11.96 26.42
C PHE A 567 14.17 -12.54 26.10
N PHE A 568 14.34 -13.25 24.97
CA PHE A 568 15.67 -13.66 24.53
C PHE A 568 16.55 -12.44 24.22
N SER A 569 16.01 -11.42 23.55
CA SER A 569 16.72 -10.16 23.28
C SER A 569 17.13 -9.45 24.58
N SER A 570 16.23 -9.39 25.56
CA SER A 570 16.54 -8.84 26.89
C SER A 570 17.65 -9.61 27.60
N SER A 571 17.65 -10.94 27.47
CA SER A 571 18.69 -11.80 28.04
C SER A 571 20.06 -11.55 27.39
N VAL A 572 20.08 -11.29 26.08
CA VAL A 572 21.30 -10.89 25.35
C VAL A 572 21.82 -9.56 25.88
N ILE A 573 20.96 -8.53 26.05
CA ILE A 573 21.39 -7.23 26.60
C ILE A 573 21.99 -7.42 28.00
N ALA A 574 21.35 -8.20 28.86
CA ALA A 574 21.84 -8.50 30.21
C ALA A 574 23.22 -9.19 30.19
N ALA A 575 23.44 -10.13 29.26
CA ALA A 575 24.74 -10.79 29.12
C ALA A 575 25.89 -9.83 28.74
N PHE A 576 25.58 -8.69 28.10
CA PHE A 576 26.54 -7.67 27.68
C PHE A 576 26.51 -6.39 28.52
N GLU A 577 25.90 -6.41 29.72
CA GLU A 577 25.78 -5.26 30.63
C GLU A 577 27.12 -4.55 30.88
N LYS A 578 28.21 -5.31 31.06
CA LYS A 578 29.56 -4.75 31.26
C LYS A 578 30.04 -3.93 30.06
N THR A 579 29.69 -4.33 28.84
CA THR A 579 30.06 -3.60 27.61
C THR A 579 29.24 -2.32 27.49
N LEU A 580 27.96 -2.39 27.84
CA LEU A 580 27.02 -1.27 27.75
C LEU A 580 27.30 -0.21 28.82
N THR A 581 27.68 -0.61 30.03
CA THR A 581 28.11 0.31 31.10
C THR A 581 29.46 0.97 30.78
N ALA A 582 30.35 0.30 30.05
CA ALA A 582 31.59 0.89 29.57
C ALA A 582 31.36 2.00 28.53
N ILE A 583 30.42 1.78 27.59
CA ILE A 583 30.03 2.78 26.58
C ILE A 583 28.51 2.83 26.47
N VAL A 584 27.90 3.75 27.23
CA VAL A 584 26.45 3.97 27.24
C VAL A 584 25.93 4.35 25.85
N ALA A 585 26.75 5.04 25.05
CA ALA A 585 26.42 5.43 23.68
C ALA A 585 26.10 4.24 22.75
N LEU A 586 26.55 3.01 23.08
CA LEU A 586 26.18 1.80 22.32
C LEU A 586 24.66 1.58 22.32
N ALA A 587 23.96 1.94 23.40
CA ALA A 587 22.53 1.72 23.52
C ALA A 587 21.71 2.57 22.53
N PHE A 588 22.21 3.74 22.14
CA PHE A 588 21.53 4.64 21.21
C PHE A 588 21.43 4.07 19.78
N PHE A 589 22.30 3.13 19.42
CA PHE A 589 22.31 2.49 18.10
C PHE A 589 21.48 1.20 18.05
N ILE A 590 21.01 0.69 19.19
CA ILE A 590 20.22 -0.55 19.24
C ILE A 590 18.96 -0.45 18.35
N PRO A 591 18.11 0.59 18.46
CA PRO A 591 16.87 0.63 17.68
C PRO A 591 17.10 0.64 16.16
N VAL A 592 18.11 1.38 15.68
CA VAL A 592 18.39 1.48 14.23
C VAL A 592 19.00 0.20 13.68
N LEU A 593 19.89 -0.46 14.43
CA LEU A 593 20.52 -1.73 14.01
C LEU A 593 19.48 -2.86 13.96
N ILE A 594 18.70 -2.98 15.01
CA ILE A 594 17.70 -4.05 15.16
C ILE A 594 16.53 -3.84 14.21
N GLY A 595 15.99 -2.63 14.12
CA GLY A 595 14.94 -2.31 13.16
C GLY A 595 15.36 -2.54 11.71
N SER A 596 16.61 -2.20 11.35
CA SER A 596 17.13 -2.46 9.99
C SER A 596 17.30 -3.94 9.71
N GLY A 597 17.80 -4.71 10.68
CA GLY A 597 17.89 -6.17 10.58
C GLY A 597 16.52 -6.80 10.36
N GLY A 598 15.54 -6.47 11.21
CA GLY A 598 14.16 -6.94 11.07
C GLY A 598 13.55 -6.62 9.71
N ASN A 599 13.59 -5.35 9.29
CA ASN A 599 13.07 -4.92 7.98
C ASN A 599 13.69 -5.69 6.81
N THR A 600 15.02 -5.88 6.84
CA THR A 600 15.75 -6.57 5.77
C THR A 600 15.37 -8.05 5.73
N GLY A 601 15.28 -8.69 6.89
CA GLY A 601 14.88 -10.10 7.01
C GLY A 601 13.46 -10.34 6.50
N THR A 602 12.52 -9.47 6.89
CA THR A 602 11.14 -9.53 6.40
C THR A 602 11.07 -9.37 4.88
N GLN A 603 11.78 -8.40 4.29
CA GLN A 603 11.79 -8.22 2.83
C GLN A 603 12.29 -9.47 2.10
N SER A 604 13.40 -10.05 2.56
CA SER A 604 13.95 -11.28 1.99
C SER A 604 12.96 -12.44 2.10
N ALA A 605 12.33 -12.62 3.26
CA ALA A 605 11.35 -13.68 3.48
C ALA A 605 10.10 -13.51 2.63
N THR A 606 9.50 -12.31 2.56
CA THR A 606 8.32 -12.05 1.74
C THR A 606 8.57 -12.41 0.27
N LEU A 607 9.74 -12.02 -0.26
CA LEU A 607 10.12 -12.35 -1.65
C LEU A 607 10.28 -13.86 -1.86
N VAL A 608 10.90 -14.57 -0.92
CA VAL A 608 11.13 -16.01 -1.03
C VAL A 608 9.85 -16.81 -0.82
N ILE A 609 9.01 -16.47 0.16
CA ILE A 609 7.70 -17.09 0.41
C ILE A 609 6.85 -16.96 -0.86
N ARG A 610 6.73 -15.76 -1.42
CA ARG A 610 5.94 -15.54 -2.64
C ARG A 610 6.49 -16.30 -3.85
N ALA A 611 7.81 -16.38 -3.98
CA ALA A 611 8.44 -17.15 -5.06
C ALA A 611 8.20 -18.66 -4.92
N ILE A 612 8.09 -19.18 -3.68
CA ILE A 612 7.71 -20.57 -3.42
C ILE A 612 6.21 -20.79 -3.74
N ALA A 613 5.32 -19.93 -3.25
CA ALA A 613 3.87 -20.05 -3.43
C ALA A 613 3.46 -20.02 -4.92
N ILE A 614 4.04 -19.12 -5.72
CA ILE A 614 3.79 -19.04 -7.17
C ILE A 614 4.46 -20.20 -7.95
N GLY A 615 5.35 -20.97 -7.31
CA GLY A 615 6.07 -22.07 -7.94
C GLY A 615 7.28 -21.67 -8.80
N ASP A 616 7.72 -20.41 -8.74
CA ASP A 616 8.95 -19.92 -9.40
C ASP A 616 10.21 -20.54 -8.77
N LEU A 617 10.19 -20.75 -7.44
CA LEU A 617 11.30 -21.29 -6.67
C LEU A 617 11.08 -22.76 -6.30
N SER A 618 11.69 -23.66 -7.07
CA SER A 618 11.79 -25.08 -6.69
C SER A 618 12.85 -25.32 -5.62
N LEU A 619 12.63 -26.31 -4.73
CA LEU A 619 13.62 -26.75 -3.72
C LEU A 619 15.00 -27.12 -4.29
N ARG A 620 15.12 -27.38 -5.59
CA ARG A 620 16.42 -27.68 -6.24
C ARG A 620 17.27 -26.43 -6.48
N LYS A 621 16.65 -25.25 -6.56
CA LYS A 621 17.33 -23.96 -6.85
C LYS A 621 17.67 -23.14 -5.61
N TRP A 622 17.42 -23.67 -4.40
CA TRP A 622 17.59 -22.95 -3.13
C TRP A 622 18.98 -22.29 -2.98
N PHE A 623 20.06 -23.00 -3.36
CA PHE A 623 21.42 -22.48 -3.24
C PHE A 623 21.66 -21.25 -4.12
N SER A 624 21.06 -21.21 -5.31
CA SER A 624 21.16 -20.06 -6.22
C SER A 624 20.49 -18.82 -5.61
N VAL A 625 19.39 -19.02 -4.89
CA VAL A 625 18.63 -17.95 -4.23
C VAL A 625 19.43 -17.41 -3.06
N VAL A 626 19.93 -18.28 -2.19
CA VAL A 626 20.78 -17.88 -1.05
C VAL A 626 22.02 -17.12 -1.52
N LYS A 627 22.67 -17.57 -2.61
CA LYS A 627 23.82 -16.86 -3.18
C LYS A 627 23.44 -15.45 -3.66
N LYS A 628 22.29 -15.31 -4.33
CA LYS A 628 21.77 -14.02 -4.80
C LYS A 628 21.46 -13.10 -3.62
N GLU A 629 20.80 -13.61 -2.58
CA GLU A 629 20.43 -12.86 -1.38
C GLU A 629 21.64 -12.45 -0.53
N LEU A 630 22.69 -13.26 -0.48
CA LEU A 630 23.95 -12.89 0.16
C LEU A 630 24.63 -11.71 -0.56
N LEU A 631 24.59 -11.68 -1.90
CA LEU A 631 25.15 -10.57 -2.68
C LEU A 631 24.34 -9.29 -2.47
N VAL A 632 23.00 -9.38 -2.53
CA VAL A 632 22.09 -8.25 -2.27
C VAL A 632 22.30 -7.75 -0.84
N GLY A 633 22.35 -8.64 0.14
CA GLY A 633 22.57 -8.32 1.55
C GLY A 633 23.92 -7.65 1.79
N LEU A 634 24.98 -8.05 1.07
CA LEU A 634 26.29 -7.38 1.16
C LEU A 634 26.21 -5.93 0.65
N LEU A 635 25.58 -5.72 -0.51
CA LEU A 635 25.44 -4.38 -1.10
C LEU A 635 24.58 -3.46 -0.21
N LEU A 636 23.45 -3.97 0.29
CA LEU A 636 22.58 -3.25 1.23
C LEU A 636 23.31 -2.95 2.54
N GLY A 637 23.97 -3.96 3.12
CA GLY A 637 24.68 -3.86 4.38
C GLY A 637 25.80 -2.82 4.33
N VAL A 638 26.62 -2.82 3.26
CA VAL A 638 27.67 -1.81 3.06
C VAL A 638 27.07 -0.42 2.91
N THR A 639 26.02 -0.27 2.12
CA THR A 639 25.38 1.03 1.90
C THR A 639 24.81 1.60 3.20
N LEU A 640 24.03 0.79 3.93
CA LEU A 640 23.43 1.18 5.21
C LEU A 640 24.48 1.39 6.30
N GLY A 641 25.53 0.57 6.34
CA GLY A 641 26.64 0.70 7.28
C GLY A 641 27.43 1.99 7.09
N VAL A 642 27.70 2.38 5.84
CA VAL A 642 28.35 3.66 5.52
C VAL A 642 27.47 4.83 5.93
N VAL A 643 26.18 4.80 5.59
CA VAL A 643 25.22 5.85 5.99
C VAL A 643 25.16 5.99 7.51
N LEU A 644 25.08 4.87 8.24
CA LEU A 644 25.03 4.88 9.70
C LEU A 644 26.34 5.39 10.32
N SER A 645 27.50 4.99 9.78
CA SER A 645 28.81 5.41 10.27
C SER A 645 29.07 6.91 10.04
N ILE A 646 28.64 7.44 8.89
CA ILE A 646 28.72 8.87 8.60
C ILE A 646 27.73 9.64 9.49
N GLY A 647 26.46 9.23 9.55
CA GLY A 647 25.42 9.90 10.32
C GLY A 647 25.74 9.95 11.82
N SER A 648 26.26 8.86 12.37
CA SER A 648 26.70 8.80 13.77
C SER A 648 27.85 9.74 14.11
N SER A 649 28.70 10.08 13.14
CA SER A 649 29.80 11.05 13.36
C SER A 649 29.30 12.46 13.68
N PHE A 650 28.05 12.78 13.33
CA PHE A 650 27.39 14.05 13.65
C PHE A 650 26.54 14.00 14.94
N TRP A 651 26.54 12.87 15.65
CA TRP A 651 25.80 12.64 16.89
C TRP A 651 26.74 12.53 18.10
N LYS A 652 26.25 12.92 19.29
CA LYS A 652 27.06 13.02 20.52
C LYS A 652 27.73 11.68 20.85
N ASP A 653 29.06 11.71 21.06
CA ASP A 653 29.94 10.55 21.27
C ASP A 653 29.92 9.49 20.13
N GLY A 654 29.29 9.82 19.00
CA GLY A 654 29.04 8.91 17.89
C GLY A 654 30.22 8.72 16.93
N ALA A 655 31.22 9.61 16.94
CA ALA A 655 32.43 9.41 16.14
C ALA A 655 33.24 8.17 16.58
N ALA A 656 33.19 7.79 17.86
CA ALA A 656 33.88 6.62 18.38
C ALA A 656 33.08 5.31 18.15
N VAL A 657 31.75 5.39 18.24
CA VAL A 657 30.86 4.22 18.15
C VAL A 657 30.34 3.98 16.73
N GLY A 658 30.36 5.00 15.89
CA GLY A 658 29.85 4.99 14.52
C GLY A 658 30.45 3.91 13.62
N PRO A 659 31.78 3.69 13.62
CA PRO A 659 32.39 2.59 12.87
C PRO A 659 31.97 1.21 13.37
N ILE A 660 31.80 1.04 14.70
CA ILE A 660 31.32 -0.20 15.31
C ILE A 660 29.89 -0.48 14.81
N ALA A 661 29.00 0.52 14.93
CA ALA A 661 27.63 0.41 14.47
C ALA A 661 27.54 0.16 12.96
N GLY A 662 28.37 0.84 12.15
CA GLY A 662 28.44 0.62 10.71
C GLY A 662 28.88 -0.78 10.32
N MET A 663 29.93 -1.32 10.96
CA MET A 663 30.39 -2.70 10.73
C MET A 663 29.36 -3.73 11.19
N SER A 664 28.72 -3.50 12.34
CA SER A 664 27.63 -4.34 12.82
C SER A 664 26.45 -4.33 11.87
N MET A 665 26.08 -3.18 11.29
CA MET A 665 25.00 -3.08 10.31
C MET A 665 25.25 -3.99 9.10
N VAL A 666 26.48 -4.03 8.57
CA VAL A 666 26.81 -4.91 7.44
C VAL A 666 26.52 -6.38 7.78
N ILE A 667 26.99 -6.83 8.94
CA ILE A 667 26.85 -8.24 9.35
C ILE A 667 25.41 -8.57 9.73
N ILE A 668 24.70 -7.65 10.40
CA ILE A 668 23.29 -7.82 10.75
C ILE A 668 22.43 -7.93 9.49
N VAL A 669 22.63 -7.07 8.49
CA VAL A 669 21.88 -7.10 7.24
C VAL A 669 22.17 -8.39 6.46
N LEU A 670 23.44 -8.82 6.41
CA LEU A 670 23.81 -10.10 5.80
C LEU A 670 23.13 -11.29 6.49
N TRP A 671 23.15 -11.31 7.81
CA TRP A 671 22.51 -12.35 8.62
C TRP A 671 21.00 -12.33 8.45
N ALA A 672 20.38 -11.16 8.45
CA ALA A 672 18.96 -10.96 8.23
C ALA A 672 18.51 -11.51 6.86
N ASN A 673 19.23 -11.18 5.78
CA ASN A 673 18.94 -11.72 4.45
C ASN A 673 19.08 -13.25 4.39
N LEU A 674 20.08 -13.80 5.07
CA LEU A 674 20.31 -15.23 5.11
C LEU A 674 19.18 -15.95 5.85
N VAL A 675 18.79 -15.45 7.03
CA VAL A 675 17.68 -16.01 7.83
C VAL A 675 16.36 -15.88 7.07
N GLY A 676 16.06 -14.69 6.54
CA GLY A 676 14.82 -14.42 5.80
C GLY A 676 14.68 -15.31 4.56
N SER A 677 15.77 -15.62 3.87
CA SER A 677 15.73 -16.49 2.68
C SER A 677 15.76 -17.98 3.00
N LEU A 678 16.49 -18.41 4.04
CA LEU A 678 16.61 -19.84 4.37
C LEU A 678 15.41 -20.38 5.14
N LEU A 679 14.83 -19.59 6.05
CA LEU A 679 13.80 -20.08 6.96
C LEU A 679 12.55 -20.59 6.21
N PRO A 680 12.00 -19.88 5.20
CA PRO A 680 10.89 -20.38 4.39
C PRO A 680 11.25 -21.68 3.65
N ILE A 681 12.44 -21.75 3.06
CA ILE A 681 12.92 -22.94 2.32
C ILE A 681 13.05 -24.15 3.25
N ILE A 682 13.52 -23.94 4.49
CA ILE A 682 13.62 -24.99 5.50
C ILE A 682 12.23 -25.50 5.86
N LEU A 683 11.25 -24.62 6.09
CA LEU A 683 9.88 -25.01 6.39
C LEU A 683 9.25 -25.82 5.25
N THR A 684 9.38 -25.36 4.00
CA THR A 684 8.88 -26.10 2.83
C THR A 684 9.52 -27.50 2.72
N LYS A 685 10.82 -27.63 3.07
CA LYS A 685 11.51 -28.93 3.03
C LYS A 685 10.98 -29.93 4.06
N ILE A 686 10.50 -29.45 5.21
CA ILE A 686 9.86 -30.29 6.24
C ILE A 686 8.34 -30.39 6.07
N LYS A 687 7.80 -29.94 4.93
CA LYS A 687 6.37 -29.94 4.59
C LYS A 687 5.51 -29.08 5.54
N LEU A 688 6.09 -28.01 6.09
CA LEU A 688 5.32 -26.96 6.75
C LEU A 688 5.11 -25.80 5.77
N ASP A 689 3.96 -25.16 5.90
CA ASP A 689 3.60 -23.97 5.14
C ASP A 689 4.63 -22.84 5.40
N PRO A 690 5.31 -22.33 4.36
CA PRO A 690 6.25 -21.23 4.49
C PRO A 690 5.62 -19.89 4.90
N ALA A 691 4.32 -19.67 4.67
CA ALA A 691 3.61 -18.44 5.09
C ALA A 691 3.55 -18.28 6.62
N VAL A 692 3.68 -19.40 7.36
CA VAL A 692 3.82 -19.40 8.83
C VAL A 692 5.09 -18.67 9.28
N VAL A 693 6.10 -18.50 8.40
CA VAL A 693 7.23 -17.59 8.63
C VAL A 693 6.75 -16.15 8.55
N SER A 694 6.04 -15.74 9.59
CA SER A 694 5.47 -14.41 9.71
C SER A 694 6.57 -13.36 9.92
N SER A 695 6.29 -12.15 9.44
CA SER A 695 7.20 -11.02 9.58
C SER A 695 7.62 -10.78 11.04
N PRO A 696 6.70 -10.78 12.02
CA PRO A 696 7.04 -10.59 13.44
C PRO A 696 7.93 -11.70 14.02
N LEU A 697 7.78 -12.95 13.56
CA LEU A 697 8.63 -14.05 14.02
C LEU A 697 10.08 -13.86 13.55
N ILE A 698 10.26 -13.46 12.29
CA ILE A 698 11.58 -13.14 11.74
C ILE A 698 12.20 -11.98 12.51
N THR A 699 11.47 -10.88 12.73
CA THR A 699 12.02 -9.73 13.45
C THR A 699 12.46 -10.14 14.85
N THR A 700 11.65 -10.89 15.59
CA THR A 700 11.99 -11.33 16.96
C THR A 700 13.28 -12.18 17.00
N LEU A 701 13.46 -13.07 16.03
CA LEU A 701 14.69 -13.87 15.90
C LEU A 701 15.91 -12.99 15.55
N LEU A 702 15.71 -12.02 14.67
CA LEU A 702 16.74 -11.07 14.24
C LEU A 702 17.08 -10.03 15.30
N ASP A 703 16.16 -9.72 16.22
CA ASP A 703 16.44 -8.85 17.36
C ASP A 703 17.47 -9.50 18.27
N ALA A 704 17.24 -10.75 18.68
CA ALA A 704 18.15 -11.45 19.58
C ALA A 704 19.51 -11.71 18.91
N THR A 705 19.51 -12.21 17.68
CA THR A 705 20.75 -12.51 16.94
C THR A 705 21.50 -11.26 16.49
N GLY A 706 20.78 -10.18 16.14
CA GLY A 706 21.35 -8.89 15.79
C GLY A 706 22.02 -8.21 16.97
N LEU A 707 21.41 -8.26 18.17
CA LEU A 707 22.03 -7.78 19.41
C LEU A 707 23.29 -8.56 19.75
N LEU A 708 23.27 -9.89 19.58
CA LEU A 708 24.45 -10.73 19.77
C LEU A 708 25.59 -10.31 18.85
N VAL A 709 25.31 -10.11 17.56
CA VAL A 709 26.29 -9.62 16.57
C VAL A 709 26.84 -8.26 16.98
N TYR A 710 25.96 -7.31 17.29
CA TYR A 710 26.34 -5.94 17.64
C TYR A 710 27.25 -5.89 18.86
N PHE A 711 26.83 -6.50 19.97
CA PHE A 711 27.63 -6.46 21.20
C PHE A 711 28.90 -7.30 21.10
N SER A 712 28.91 -8.38 20.30
CA SER A 712 30.14 -9.16 20.05
C SER A 712 31.17 -8.33 19.30
N ILE A 713 30.75 -7.56 18.28
CA ILE A 713 31.64 -6.66 17.53
C ILE A 713 32.11 -5.52 18.43
N ALA A 714 31.21 -4.92 19.22
CA ALA A 714 31.57 -3.87 20.16
C ALA A 714 32.60 -4.36 21.18
N LYS A 715 32.39 -5.54 21.78
CA LYS A 715 33.32 -6.15 22.72
C LYS A 715 34.69 -6.41 22.07
N TRP A 716 34.70 -6.98 20.87
CA TRP A 716 35.93 -7.25 20.11
C TRP A 716 36.68 -5.96 19.77
N TRP A 717 35.97 -4.93 19.28
CA TRP A 717 36.55 -3.65 18.89
C TRP A 717 37.16 -2.90 20.07
N LEU A 718 36.44 -2.89 21.20
CA LEU A 718 36.83 -2.21 22.43
C LEU A 718 37.84 -3.02 23.25
N LYS A 719 38.17 -4.24 22.81
CA LYS A 719 39.11 -5.17 23.47
C LYS A 719 38.75 -5.47 24.94
N PHE A 720 37.46 -5.67 25.21
CA PHE A 720 36.95 -6.11 26.52
C PHE A 720 36.93 -7.62 26.70
#